data_AF-A0A3C0XGD4-F1
#
_entry.id   AF-A0A3C0XGD4-F1
#
_cell.length_a   1.000
_cell.length_b   1.000
_cell.length_c   1.000
_cell.angle_alpha   90.00
_cell.angle_beta   90.00
_cell.angle_gamma   90.00
#
_symmetry.space_group_name_H-M   'P 1'
#
loop_
_entity.id
_entity.type
_entity.pdbx_description
1 polymer ?
#
loop_
_entity_poly.entity_id
_entity_poly.type
_entity_poly.pdbx_seq_one_letter_code
_entity_poly.pdbx_strand_id
1 'polypeptide(L)'
;MVDPEHFFDDVRYKRWDGTQRLDALEADELLGAMSDELLSGGDLEDAMARLARWGMPGRMEGMQDLLERLRAAKQKRAERHDLSGIFDELKQKLDEVKRLEREGLDRREQQETSDEALKQAMQHMARERREQLDALPEDVGRAIRGLKDYEFVEPKAAEKYQELLKQLQEQVLGSYFKNMRDSLKGLSPEQLEHTRQMIRDLNRALKERAEGGDPDFEAFQRQYPELAGNAKDWDDLLKQLATGMAAMRSLWNSMSGEMREQLEELLGAAFDDPGLQAAMNDLADTLGQLMPLEGYQHELSGDDPLTLAEALGLMDEMNQLSDLEDVVRSARDQGDLTQMDPEQVERLAGSKARQSLEELQKMSQLLEEAGLIRKDGDRYELTPRGIRKIGQRSLEEIFSTLKRDAFGTHRADARGRGGDPTDELKTYEFGDPFLLDLPGTVRNAVFRGGAGTPVKLHPTDFEVYRTELVTQSATAILVDVSRSMLFRGCFLAAKKVTLALDSLIRSTFPKDDLYIIGFSAYATQLKPMDLPRLTWNEYVYGTNMQHAFQTARTLLSRSRGKNKQILLITDGEPTAHFEEGNPIPRFSYPPTKKTFEETLKEVVRCTRESITINTFMLARGHYLVDFVNQMSKLNGGRAFYVEPEKLGEFVLIDYVTHKKRRIA
;
A
#
# COMPACT_ATOMS: atom_id res chain seq x y z
N MET A 1 -50.37 -9.47 6.04
CA MET A 1 -50.20 -8.45 4.98
C MET A 1 -49.07 -7.56 5.47
N VAL A 2 -47.86 -7.76 4.94
CA VAL A 2 -46.68 -6.96 5.25
C VAL A 2 -46.28 -6.30 3.94
N ASP A 3 -46.18 -4.98 3.98
CA ASP A 3 -45.99 -4.07 2.86
C ASP A 3 -44.55 -4.14 2.34
N PRO A 4 -44.30 -4.34 1.04
CA PRO A 4 -42.95 -4.50 0.49
C PRO A 4 -42.43 -3.17 -0.09
N GLU A 5 -41.95 -2.25 0.75
CA GLU A 5 -41.37 -0.98 0.27
C GLU A 5 -40.10 -0.51 1.02
N HIS A 6 -39.28 -1.40 1.61
CA HIS A 6 -38.05 -0.99 2.32
C HIS A 6 -36.80 -1.74 1.86
N PHE A 7 -36.46 -1.64 0.57
CA PHE A 7 -35.15 -2.06 0.04
C PHE A 7 -34.66 -1.12 -1.08
N PHE A 8 -34.59 0.18 -0.78
CA PHE A 8 -33.66 1.07 -1.47
C PHE A 8 -32.98 1.90 -0.40
N ASP A 9 -31.75 1.51 -0.05
CA ASP A 9 -30.89 2.36 0.75
C ASP A 9 -30.72 3.71 0.03
N ASP A 10 -30.89 4.75 0.83
CA ASP A 10 -30.93 6.16 0.47
C ASP A 10 -29.58 6.60 -0.16
N VAL A 11 -29.42 6.46 -1.47
CA VAL A 11 -28.26 6.99 -2.21
C VAL A 11 -28.38 8.52 -2.23
N ARG A 12 -27.76 9.17 -1.24
CA ARG A 12 -27.71 10.63 -1.13
C ARG A 12 -26.66 11.20 -2.07
N TYR A 13 -27.12 11.80 -3.16
CA TYR A 13 -26.29 12.64 -4.01
C TYR A 13 -25.98 13.96 -3.28
N LYS A 14 -24.71 14.19 -2.95
CA LYS A 14 -24.21 15.48 -2.47
C LYS A 14 -23.76 16.34 -3.66
N ARG A 15 -23.86 17.66 -3.50
CA ARG A 15 -23.34 18.63 -4.48
C ARG A 15 -21.81 18.52 -4.50
N TRP A 16 -21.24 18.44 -5.70
CA TRP A 16 -19.78 18.38 -5.91
C TRP A 16 -19.10 19.57 -5.22
N ASP A 17 -18.29 19.29 -4.19
CA ASP A 17 -17.57 20.27 -3.38
C ASP A 17 -16.05 20.16 -3.54
N GLY A 18 -15.59 19.28 -4.43
CA GLY A 18 -14.18 19.07 -4.72
C GLY A 18 -13.45 18.15 -3.72
N THR A 19 -14.14 17.66 -2.67
CA THR A 19 -13.61 16.64 -1.75
C THR A 19 -13.92 15.21 -2.22
N GLN A 20 -14.82 15.05 -3.19
CA GLN A 20 -15.15 13.76 -3.78
C GLN A 20 -14.01 13.28 -4.69
N ARG A 21 -13.39 12.15 -4.36
CA ARG A 21 -12.36 11.51 -5.19
C ARG A 21 -13.04 10.67 -6.28
N LEU A 22 -12.97 11.11 -7.54
CA LEU A 22 -13.44 10.35 -8.71
C LEU A 22 -12.47 9.24 -9.15
N ASP A 23 -11.26 9.22 -8.59
CA ASP A 23 -10.14 8.35 -8.97
C ASP A 23 -9.63 7.54 -7.76
N ALA A 24 -10.53 7.24 -6.81
CA ALA A 24 -10.18 6.49 -5.60
C ALA A 24 -9.71 5.07 -5.97
N LEU A 25 -8.66 4.60 -5.30
CA LEU A 25 -8.13 3.25 -5.45
C LEU A 25 -9.20 2.21 -5.09
N GLU A 26 -9.54 1.32 -6.03
CA GLU A 26 -10.55 0.29 -5.81
C GLU A 26 -9.94 -1.06 -5.44
N ALA A 27 -10.62 -1.81 -4.57
CA ALA A 27 -10.19 -3.15 -4.15
C ALA A 27 -10.05 -4.14 -5.33
N ASP A 28 -10.89 -3.98 -6.36
CA ASP A 28 -10.86 -4.78 -7.58
C ASP A 28 -9.60 -4.55 -8.42
N GLU A 29 -9.07 -3.32 -8.39
CA GLU A 29 -7.82 -2.97 -9.06
C GLU A 29 -6.63 -3.61 -8.35
N LEU A 30 -6.58 -3.50 -7.01
CA LEU A 30 -5.57 -4.09 -6.14
C LEU A 30 -5.49 -5.61 -6.30
N LEU A 31 -6.64 -6.29 -6.16
CA LEU A 31 -6.72 -7.75 -6.32
C LEU A 31 -6.23 -8.18 -7.70
N GLY A 32 -6.55 -7.38 -8.71
CA GLY A 32 -6.17 -7.69 -10.06
C GLY A 32 -4.71 -7.41 -10.39
N ALA A 33 -4.06 -6.45 -9.74
CA ALA A 33 -2.62 -6.28 -9.81
C ALA A 33 -1.84 -7.48 -9.23
N MET A 34 -2.43 -8.16 -8.23
CA MET A 34 -1.86 -9.37 -7.62
C MET A 34 -2.29 -10.67 -8.31
N SER A 35 -3.24 -10.62 -9.25
CA SER A 35 -3.94 -11.80 -9.77
C SER A 35 -2.99 -12.85 -10.35
N ASP A 36 -2.04 -12.44 -11.18
CA ASP A 36 -1.11 -13.33 -11.86
C ASP A 36 -0.18 -14.05 -10.89
N GLU A 37 0.28 -13.33 -9.87
CA GLU A 37 1.14 -13.85 -8.82
C GLU A 37 0.39 -14.87 -7.94
N LEU A 38 -0.83 -14.53 -7.52
CA LEU A 38 -1.71 -15.43 -6.78
C LEU A 38 -2.03 -16.71 -7.57
N LEU A 39 -2.18 -16.60 -8.90
CA LEU A 39 -2.41 -17.76 -9.77
C LEU A 39 -1.15 -18.57 -10.02
N SER A 40 0.03 -17.95 -10.00
CA SER A 40 1.31 -18.65 -10.12
C SER A 40 1.63 -19.53 -8.91
N GLY A 41 0.86 -19.41 -7.82
CA GLY A 41 1.05 -20.12 -6.57
C GLY A 41 1.75 -19.30 -5.49
N GLY A 42 1.84 -17.98 -5.66
CA GLY A 42 2.33 -17.05 -4.64
C GLY A 42 1.39 -16.97 -3.44
N ASP A 43 1.96 -16.69 -2.28
CA ASP A 43 1.19 -16.40 -1.07
C ASP A 43 0.54 -15.01 -1.16
N LEU A 44 -0.63 -14.85 -0.52
CA LEU A 44 -1.35 -13.58 -0.56
C LEU A 44 -0.58 -12.47 0.16
N GLU A 45 0.13 -12.79 1.24
CA GLU A 45 0.92 -11.80 1.98
C GLU A 45 2.12 -11.35 1.16
N ASP A 46 2.82 -12.28 0.51
CA ASP A 46 3.92 -11.96 -0.39
C ASP A 46 3.46 -11.05 -1.55
N ALA A 47 2.30 -11.37 -2.14
CA ALA A 47 1.73 -10.56 -3.21
C ALA A 47 1.35 -9.14 -2.73
N MET A 48 0.76 -9.02 -1.53
CA MET A 48 0.44 -7.73 -0.93
C MET A 48 1.70 -6.93 -0.57
N ALA A 49 2.70 -7.56 0.05
CA ALA A 49 3.95 -6.92 0.41
C ALA A 49 4.70 -6.44 -0.84
N ARG A 50 4.70 -7.23 -1.92
CA ARG A 50 5.26 -6.84 -3.20
C ARG A 50 4.50 -5.67 -3.82
N LEU A 51 3.16 -5.70 -3.79
CA LEU A 51 2.34 -4.59 -4.28
C LEU A 51 2.57 -3.32 -3.47
N ALA A 52 2.62 -3.40 -2.14
CA ALA A 52 2.95 -2.26 -1.28
C ALA A 52 4.35 -1.71 -1.58
N ARG A 53 5.32 -2.59 -1.85
CA ARG A 53 6.70 -2.17 -2.12
C ARG A 53 6.86 -1.43 -3.45
N TRP A 54 6.25 -1.94 -4.52
CA TRP A 54 6.46 -1.45 -5.89
C TRP A 54 5.31 -0.59 -6.43
N GLY A 55 4.15 -0.60 -5.79
CA GLY A 55 2.96 0.08 -6.26
C GLY A 55 2.36 -0.53 -7.53
N MET A 56 1.43 0.21 -8.12
CA MET A 56 0.84 -0.05 -9.44
C MET A 56 1.23 1.06 -10.40
N PRO A 57 2.00 0.77 -11.47
CA PRO A 57 2.48 1.78 -12.41
C PRO A 57 1.37 2.70 -12.92
N GLY A 58 1.55 4.02 -12.71
CA GLY A 58 0.60 5.05 -13.15
C GLY A 58 -0.71 5.11 -12.37
N ARG A 59 -0.88 4.32 -11.31
CA ARG A 59 -2.14 4.22 -10.56
C ARG A 59 -2.00 4.32 -9.05
N MET A 60 -1.01 3.67 -8.46
CA MET A 60 -0.71 3.68 -7.03
C MET A 60 0.80 3.70 -6.85
N GLU A 61 1.31 4.59 -6.01
CA GLU A 61 2.72 4.64 -5.67
C GLU A 61 3.06 3.64 -4.55
N GLY A 62 4.21 2.99 -4.67
CA GLY A 62 4.70 2.05 -3.66
C GLY A 62 5.53 2.72 -2.57
N MET A 63 5.98 1.93 -1.60
CA MET A 63 6.93 2.35 -0.57
C MET A 63 8.23 2.90 -1.17
N GLN A 64 8.68 2.37 -2.31
CA GLN A 64 9.87 2.91 -2.98
C GLN A 64 9.66 4.33 -3.50
N ASP A 65 8.52 4.60 -4.11
CA ASP A 65 8.17 5.95 -4.58
C ASP A 65 8.01 6.91 -3.39
N LEU A 66 7.37 6.46 -2.31
CA LEU A 66 7.26 7.25 -1.07
C LEU A 66 8.65 7.57 -0.49
N LEU A 67 9.55 6.58 -0.44
CA LEU A 67 10.92 6.77 0.02
C LEU A 67 11.69 7.76 -0.86
N GLU A 68 11.53 7.68 -2.18
CA GLU A 68 12.14 8.63 -3.11
C GLU A 68 11.62 10.05 -2.89
N ARG A 69 10.32 10.21 -2.61
CA ARG A 69 9.73 11.53 -2.27
C ARG A 69 10.29 12.11 -0.99
N LEU A 70 10.43 11.29 0.06
CA LEU A 70 11.02 11.73 1.33
C LEU A 70 12.46 12.20 1.12
N ARG A 71 13.26 11.41 0.39
CA ARG A 71 14.64 11.77 0.01
C ARG A 71 14.71 13.04 -0.81
N ALA A 72 13.85 13.19 -1.82
CA ALA A 72 13.80 14.38 -2.64
C ALA A 72 13.41 15.63 -1.82
N ALA A 73 12.47 15.48 -0.88
CA ALA A 73 12.06 16.56 0.02
C ALA A 73 13.20 16.96 0.98
N LYS A 74 14.00 16.00 1.45
CA LYS A 74 15.19 16.24 2.27
C LYS A 74 16.30 16.91 1.47
N GLN A 75 16.64 16.37 0.30
CA GLN A 75 17.68 16.90 -0.59
C GLN A 75 17.36 18.33 -1.04
N LYS A 76 16.11 18.61 -1.43
CA LYS A 76 15.68 19.97 -1.82
C LYS A 76 15.91 21.00 -0.72
N ARG A 77 15.75 20.62 0.54
CA ARG A 77 16.04 21.51 1.68
C ARG A 77 17.54 21.70 1.88
N ALA A 78 18.30 20.62 1.74
CA ALA A 78 19.76 20.64 1.89
C ALA A 78 20.47 21.46 0.80
N GLU A 79 19.97 21.42 -0.44
CA GLU A 79 20.50 22.16 -1.60
C GLU A 79 20.09 23.63 -1.62
N ARG A 80 19.13 24.05 -0.78
CA ARG A 80 18.66 25.43 -0.78
C ARG A 80 19.46 26.31 0.17
N HIS A 81 19.84 25.77 1.32
CA HIS A 81 20.36 26.55 2.43
C HIS A 81 21.84 26.28 2.69
N ASP A 82 22.50 27.25 3.32
CA ASP A 82 23.86 27.14 3.83
C ASP A 82 23.99 27.62 5.29
N LEU A 83 25.10 27.26 5.92
CA LEU A 83 25.42 27.59 7.31
C LEU A 83 26.36 28.79 7.45
N SER A 84 26.73 29.46 6.37
CA SER A 84 27.73 30.53 6.41
C SER A 84 27.25 31.75 7.19
N GLY A 85 25.95 32.03 7.17
CA GLY A 85 25.32 33.16 7.85
C GLY A 85 24.87 32.92 9.28
N ILE A 86 25.14 31.75 9.89
CA ILE A 86 24.64 31.40 11.25
C ILE A 86 24.94 32.51 12.26
N PHE A 87 26.14 33.08 12.17
CA PHE A 87 26.64 34.07 13.13
C PHE A 87 26.48 35.51 12.66
N ASP A 88 25.95 35.77 11.46
CA ASP A 88 25.89 37.12 10.89
C ASP A 88 25.01 38.07 11.72
N GLU A 89 23.86 37.58 12.19
CA GLU A 89 22.97 38.37 13.05
C GLU A 89 23.65 38.71 14.39
N LEU A 90 24.35 37.74 14.98
CA LEU A 90 25.09 37.92 16.24
C LEU A 90 26.26 38.89 16.04
N LYS A 91 26.97 38.79 14.91
CA LYS A 91 28.05 39.69 14.54
C LYS A 91 27.56 41.13 14.39
N GLN A 92 26.44 41.34 13.70
CA GLN A 92 25.84 42.67 13.52
C GLN A 92 25.47 43.31 14.86
N LYS A 93 24.86 42.55 15.78
CA LYS A 93 24.50 43.03 17.13
C LYS A 93 25.74 43.31 17.98
N LEU A 94 26.75 42.46 17.90
CA LEU A 94 28.03 42.68 18.59
C LEU A 94 28.73 43.95 18.09
N ASP A 95 28.73 44.18 16.77
CA ASP A 95 29.30 45.38 16.17
C ASP A 95 28.52 46.64 16.57
N GLU A 96 27.20 46.54 16.76
CA GLU A 96 26.38 47.61 17.33
C GLU A 96 26.81 47.95 18.77
N VAL A 97 27.02 46.95 19.62
CA VAL A 97 27.52 47.13 20.99
C VAL A 97 28.89 47.82 20.99
N LYS A 98 29.84 47.33 20.18
CA LYS A 98 31.18 47.91 20.04
C LYS A 98 31.12 49.36 19.57
N ARG A 99 30.24 49.66 18.61
CA ARG A 99 30.04 51.02 18.10
C ARG A 99 29.49 51.97 19.17
N LEU A 100 28.44 51.56 19.89
CA LEU A 100 27.84 52.38 20.94
C LEU A 100 28.83 52.68 22.07
N GLU A 101 29.65 51.70 22.44
CA GLU A 101 30.70 51.90 23.44
C GLU A 101 31.78 52.87 22.94
N ARG A 102 32.24 52.74 21.69
CA ARG A 102 33.18 53.70 21.08
C ARG A 102 32.62 55.13 21.07
N GLU A 103 31.36 55.31 20.69
CA GLU A 103 30.68 56.61 20.72
C GLU A 103 30.52 57.17 22.15
N GLY A 104 30.38 56.30 23.16
CA GLY A 104 30.37 56.67 24.57
C GLY A 104 31.74 57.13 25.07
N LEU A 105 32.79 56.40 24.71
CA LEU A 105 34.18 56.74 25.01
C LEU A 105 34.57 58.09 24.39
N ASP A 106 34.22 58.33 23.13
CA ASP A 106 34.46 59.61 22.44
C ASP A 106 33.76 60.78 23.15
N ARG A 107 32.51 60.60 23.59
CA ARG A 107 31.76 61.62 24.32
C ARG A 107 32.39 61.94 25.68
N ARG A 108 32.88 60.93 26.42
CA ARG A 108 33.56 61.14 27.70
C ARG A 108 34.95 61.77 27.51
N GLU A 109 35.66 61.45 26.42
CA GLU A 109 36.96 62.04 26.10
C GLU A 109 36.87 63.53 25.74
N GLN A 110 35.78 63.93 25.08
CA GLN A 110 35.52 65.32 24.63
C GLN A 110 34.80 66.19 25.68
N GLN A 111 34.44 65.63 26.84
CA GLN A 111 33.72 66.34 27.88
C GLN A 111 34.63 67.40 28.54
N GLU A 112 34.27 68.68 28.42
CA GLU A 112 35.04 69.76 29.05
C GLU A 112 34.89 69.73 30.57
N THR A 113 36.02 69.56 31.27
CA THR A 113 36.12 69.65 32.73
C THR A 113 37.16 70.70 33.12
N SER A 114 36.88 71.44 34.19
CA SER A 114 37.75 72.49 34.73
C SER A 114 38.95 71.95 35.53
N ASP A 115 39.01 70.63 35.77
CA ASP A 115 40.11 69.95 36.47
C ASP A 115 40.99 69.17 35.48
N GLU A 116 42.19 69.67 35.22
CA GLU A 116 43.14 69.12 34.24
C GLU A 116 43.61 67.70 34.62
N ALA A 117 43.66 67.37 35.91
CA ALA A 117 44.04 66.02 36.37
C ALA A 117 42.92 65.00 36.06
N LEU A 118 41.66 65.40 36.24
CA LEU A 118 40.49 64.58 35.90
C LEU A 118 40.39 64.38 34.39
N LYS A 119 40.68 65.42 33.59
CA LYS A 119 40.70 65.34 32.13
C LYS A 119 41.72 64.32 31.62
N GLN A 120 42.93 64.34 32.16
CA GLN A 120 43.98 63.36 31.79
C GLN A 120 43.61 61.93 32.20
N ALA A 121 43.01 61.74 33.38
CA ALA A 121 42.54 60.43 33.83
C ALA A 121 41.42 59.87 32.94
N MET A 122 40.47 60.71 32.52
CA MET A 122 39.39 60.31 31.60
C MET A 122 39.92 59.95 30.21
N GLN A 123 40.90 60.71 29.69
CA GLN A 123 41.55 60.39 28.40
C GLN A 123 42.37 59.10 28.46
N HIS A 124 43.08 58.86 29.56
CA HIS A 124 43.83 57.62 29.76
C HIS A 124 42.89 56.41 29.81
N MET A 125 41.81 56.49 30.60
CA MET A 125 40.79 55.46 30.67
C MET A 125 40.15 55.20 29.31
N ALA A 126 39.79 56.25 28.57
CA ALA A 126 39.15 56.10 27.26
C ALA A 126 40.07 55.40 26.25
N ARG A 127 41.37 55.71 26.27
CA ARG A 127 42.38 55.05 25.41
C ARG A 127 42.57 53.58 25.77
N GLU A 128 42.75 53.27 27.05
CA GLU A 128 42.94 51.90 27.52
C GLU A 128 41.74 51.01 27.17
N ARG A 129 40.51 51.52 27.35
CA ARG A 129 39.28 50.81 26.98
C ARG A 129 39.12 50.65 25.48
N ARG A 130 39.52 51.65 24.68
CA ARG A 130 39.53 51.53 23.22
C ARG A 130 40.52 50.48 22.73
N GLU A 131 41.72 50.43 23.32
CA GLU A 131 42.70 49.37 23.05
C GLU A 131 42.17 47.99 23.43
N GLN A 132 41.43 47.85 24.54
CA GLN A 132 40.74 46.60 24.89
C GLN A 132 39.70 46.18 23.85
N LEU A 133 38.90 47.12 23.33
CA LEU A 133 37.91 46.84 22.28
C LEU A 133 38.56 46.48 20.94
N ASP A 134 39.69 47.11 20.61
CA ASP A 134 40.45 46.86 19.38
C ASP A 134 41.24 45.54 19.44
N ALA A 135 41.59 45.08 20.65
CA ALA A 135 42.25 43.80 20.89
C ALA A 135 41.28 42.60 20.90
N LEU A 136 39.96 42.83 20.79
CA LEU A 136 38.98 41.74 20.71
C LEU A 136 39.16 40.94 19.42
N PRO A 137 39.09 39.60 19.47
CA PRO A 137 39.15 38.77 18.27
C PRO A 137 38.03 39.10 17.25
N GLU A 138 38.27 38.78 15.97
CA GLU A 138 37.23 38.89 14.91
C GLU A 138 36.13 37.83 15.07
N ASP A 139 36.43 36.76 15.80
CA ASP A 139 35.52 35.69 16.17
C ASP A 139 34.42 36.17 17.11
N VAL A 140 33.16 35.93 16.75
CA VAL A 140 31.98 36.40 17.51
C VAL A 140 31.94 35.78 18.92
N GLY A 141 32.27 34.49 19.04
CA GLY A 141 32.26 33.76 20.32
C GLY A 141 33.31 34.30 21.28
N ARG A 142 34.55 34.42 20.82
CA ARG A 142 35.65 34.99 21.64
C ARG A 142 35.41 36.44 21.99
N ALA A 143 34.89 37.23 21.07
CA ALA A 143 34.64 38.65 21.30
C ALA A 143 33.54 38.88 22.33
N ILE A 144 32.44 38.12 22.28
CA ILE A 144 31.40 38.16 23.32
C ILE A 144 31.99 37.76 24.66
N ARG A 145 32.77 36.66 24.72
CA ARG A 145 33.44 36.25 25.97
C ARG A 145 34.38 37.33 26.51
N GLY A 146 35.14 38.00 25.65
CA GLY A 146 36.04 39.09 26.03
C GLY A 146 35.33 40.33 26.57
N LEU A 147 34.10 40.59 26.12
CA LEU A 147 33.25 41.68 26.62
C LEU A 147 32.53 41.35 27.93
N LYS A 148 32.59 40.10 28.40
CA LYS A 148 31.93 39.68 29.64
C LYS A 148 32.51 40.40 30.87
N ASP A 149 33.83 40.44 30.98
CA ASP A 149 34.54 41.08 32.09
C ASP A 149 34.84 42.57 31.78
N TYR A 150 34.27 43.09 30.69
CA TYR A 150 34.47 44.47 30.25
C TYR A 150 33.51 45.42 30.97
N GLU A 151 34.07 46.47 31.57
CA GLU A 151 33.30 47.51 32.25
C GLU A 151 32.89 48.59 31.25
N PHE A 152 31.61 48.56 30.84
CA PHE A 152 31.07 49.51 29.87
C PHE A 152 30.99 50.94 30.40
N VAL A 153 31.43 51.87 29.57
CA VAL A 153 31.36 53.31 29.80
C VAL A 153 29.99 53.86 29.36
N GLU A 154 29.43 53.33 28.27
CA GLU A 154 28.10 53.70 27.79
C GLU A 154 27.02 52.75 28.34
N PRO A 155 26.02 53.25 29.12
CA PRO A 155 24.94 52.40 29.64
C PRO A 155 24.15 51.68 28.54
N LYS A 156 23.91 52.35 27.40
CA LYS A 156 23.22 51.73 26.26
C LYS A 156 23.99 50.57 25.63
N ALA A 157 25.33 50.61 25.65
CA ALA A 157 26.16 49.52 25.14
C ALA A 157 26.06 48.30 26.06
N ALA A 158 26.08 48.52 27.38
CA ALA A 158 25.84 47.46 28.37
C ALA A 158 24.45 46.83 28.22
N GLU A 159 23.41 47.65 28.06
CA GLU A 159 22.03 47.16 27.83
C GLU A 159 21.95 46.30 26.56
N LYS A 160 22.54 46.75 25.45
CA LYS A 160 22.56 46.01 24.19
C LYS A 160 23.35 44.70 24.27
N TYR A 161 24.45 44.69 25.02
CA TYR A 161 25.23 43.48 25.27
C TYR A 161 24.43 42.45 26.08
N GLN A 162 23.74 42.90 27.14
CA GLN A 162 22.84 42.04 27.92
C GLN A 162 21.67 41.51 27.07
N GLU A 163 21.10 42.35 26.20
CA GLU A 163 20.04 41.96 25.26
C GLU A 163 20.53 40.87 24.28
N LEU A 164 21.76 40.99 23.77
CA LEU A 164 22.40 40.00 22.90
C LEU A 164 22.56 38.64 23.60
N LEU A 165 23.11 38.63 24.82
CA LEU A 165 23.26 37.41 25.62
C LEU A 165 21.91 36.75 25.90
N LYS A 166 20.91 37.56 26.27
CA LYS A 166 19.56 37.08 26.54
C LYS A 166 18.92 36.43 25.31
N GLN A 167 19.03 37.04 24.14
CA GLN A 167 18.50 36.48 22.89
C GLN A 167 19.18 35.17 22.51
N LEU A 168 20.51 35.07 22.70
CA LEU A 168 21.25 33.83 22.46
C LEU A 168 20.80 32.71 23.42
N GLN A 169 20.65 33.01 24.71
CA GLN A 169 20.09 32.08 25.71
C GLN A 169 18.68 31.63 25.32
N GLU A 170 17.81 32.56 24.92
CA GLU A 170 16.43 32.27 24.48
C GLU A 170 16.39 31.36 23.24
N GLN A 171 17.28 31.60 22.26
CA GLN A 171 17.36 30.79 21.04
C GLN A 171 17.81 29.36 21.33
N VAL A 172 18.84 29.18 22.16
CA VAL A 172 19.39 27.85 22.49
C VAL A 172 18.45 27.09 23.44
N LEU A 173 17.94 27.72 24.49
CA LEU A 173 16.97 27.07 25.38
C LEU A 173 15.67 26.75 24.64
N GLY A 174 15.23 27.63 23.75
CA GLY A 174 14.05 27.41 22.93
C GLY A 174 14.18 26.23 21.95
N SER A 175 15.40 25.88 21.53
CA SER A 175 15.60 24.70 20.67
C SER A 175 15.51 23.39 21.43
N TYR A 176 15.98 23.34 22.69
CA TYR A 176 15.80 22.16 23.55
C TYR A 176 14.37 22.06 24.09
N PHE A 177 13.77 23.19 24.44
CA PHE A 177 12.48 23.28 25.11
C PHE A 177 11.49 24.12 24.30
N LYS A 178 11.01 23.55 23.20
CA LYS A 178 10.11 24.21 22.22
C LYS A 178 8.89 24.88 22.88
N ASN A 179 8.31 24.24 23.90
CA ASN A 179 7.12 24.72 24.62
C ASN A 179 7.42 25.89 25.58
N MET A 180 8.67 26.06 26.00
CA MET A 180 9.07 27.09 26.96
C MET A 180 9.42 28.43 26.32
N ARG A 181 9.45 28.52 24.99
CA ARG A 181 9.93 29.72 24.27
C ARG A 181 9.23 31.01 24.70
N ASP A 182 7.94 30.97 24.99
CA ASP A 182 7.19 32.14 25.45
C ASP A 182 7.45 32.50 26.93
N SER A 183 7.68 31.49 27.78
CA SER A 183 8.06 31.67 29.19
C SER A 183 9.49 32.20 29.35
N LEU A 184 10.35 32.00 28.34
CA LEU A 184 11.75 32.42 28.34
C LEU A 184 11.97 33.89 27.94
N LYS A 185 10.95 34.61 27.42
CA LYS A 185 11.07 36.02 26.97
C LYS A 185 11.45 37.03 28.06
N GLY A 186 11.60 36.59 29.31
CA GLY A 186 11.75 37.43 30.50
C GLY A 186 12.90 37.05 31.44
N LEU A 187 13.90 36.28 31.00
CA LEU A 187 14.96 35.68 31.84
C LEU A 187 15.48 36.62 32.95
N SER A 188 14.93 36.45 34.15
CA SER A 188 15.44 37.05 35.40
C SER A 188 16.33 36.04 36.13
N PRO A 189 17.20 36.49 37.06
CA PRO A 189 18.00 35.57 37.90
C PRO A 189 17.13 34.55 38.66
N GLU A 190 15.92 34.93 39.06
CA GLU A 190 14.96 34.03 39.73
C GLU A 190 14.40 32.97 38.77
N GLN A 191 14.16 33.33 37.50
CA GLN A 191 13.69 32.39 36.48
C GLN A 191 14.77 31.40 36.04
N LEU A 192 16.04 31.80 36.04
CA LEU A 192 17.16 30.90 35.79
C LEU A 192 17.27 29.82 36.87
N GLU A 193 17.10 30.20 38.14
CA GLU A 193 17.07 29.27 39.25
C GLU A 193 15.88 28.30 39.15
N HIS A 194 14.69 28.79 38.79
CA HIS A 194 13.51 27.96 38.51
C HIS A 194 13.76 26.96 37.37
N THR A 195 14.36 27.41 36.27
CA THR A 195 14.73 26.58 35.12
C THR A 195 15.73 25.48 35.51
N ARG A 196 16.71 25.81 36.35
CA ARG A 196 17.69 24.86 36.86
C ARG A 196 17.03 23.78 37.72
N GLN A 197 16.14 24.17 38.63
CA GLN A 197 15.41 23.23 39.48
C GLN A 197 14.51 22.32 38.64
N MET A 198 13.84 22.87 37.64
CA MET A 198 13.02 22.12 36.69
C MET A 198 13.83 21.06 35.93
N ILE A 199 15.00 21.42 35.37
CA ILE A 199 15.87 20.46 34.66
C ILE A 199 16.34 19.34 35.61
N ARG A 200 16.65 19.66 36.87
CA ARG A 200 17.04 18.66 37.87
C ARG A 200 15.89 17.72 38.21
N ASP A 201 14.69 18.25 38.39
CA ASP A 201 13.50 17.44 38.70
C ASP A 201 13.13 16.55 37.51
N LEU A 202 13.21 17.07 36.28
CA LEU A 202 13.08 16.30 35.05
C LEU A 202 14.11 15.16 35.03
N ASN A 203 15.39 15.47 35.22
CA ASN A 203 16.45 14.48 35.17
C ASN A 203 16.29 13.39 36.24
N ARG A 204 15.84 13.77 37.46
CA ARG A 204 15.52 12.80 38.51
C ARG A 204 14.40 11.85 38.10
N ALA A 205 13.31 12.38 37.54
CA ALA A 205 12.21 11.56 37.06
C ALA A 205 12.66 10.61 35.93
N LEU A 206 13.47 11.11 34.99
CA LEU A 206 14.01 10.28 33.91
C LEU A 206 14.93 9.16 34.42
N LYS A 207 15.78 9.43 35.42
CA LYS A 207 16.61 8.40 36.07
C LYS A 207 15.78 7.37 36.81
N GLU A 208 14.77 7.80 37.58
CA GLU A 208 13.84 6.89 38.25
C GLU A 208 13.15 5.96 37.24
N ARG A 209 12.75 6.50 36.09
CA ARG A 209 12.16 5.72 35.00
C ARG A 209 13.17 4.74 34.36
N ALA A 210 14.41 5.18 34.15
CA ALA A 210 15.49 4.32 33.64
C ALA A 210 15.76 3.12 34.57
N GLU A 211 15.58 3.31 35.88
CA GLU A 211 15.71 2.29 36.91
C GLU A 211 14.46 1.40 37.06
N GLY A 212 13.42 1.63 36.26
CA GLY A 212 12.17 0.86 36.25
C GLY A 212 11.07 1.38 37.19
N GLY A 213 11.22 2.60 37.72
CA GLY A 213 10.18 3.31 38.46
C GLY A 213 9.11 3.94 37.57
N ASP A 214 8.03 4.43 38.17
CA ASP A 214 6.90 5.08 37.50
C ASP A 214 6.68 6.50 38.10
N PRO A 215 7.52 7.48 37.71
CA PRO A 215 7.41 8.84 38.22
C PRO A 215 6.09 9.50 37.82
N ASP A 216 5.47 10.24 38.73
CA ASP A 216 4.16 10.87 38.51
C ASP A 216 4.25 12.04 37.50
N PHE A 217 3.85 11.77 36.26
CA PHE A 217 3.82 12.77 35.19
C PHE A 217 2.81 13.89 35.45
N GLU A 218 1.65 13.59 36.05
CA GLU A 218 0.65 14.62 36.32
C GLU A 218 1.14 15.61 37.38
N ALA A 219 1.81 15.11 38.43
CA ALA A 219 2.43 15.96 39.42
C ALA A 219 3.50 16.86 38.78
N PHE A 220 4.34 16.30 37.90
CA PHE A 220 5.34 17.06 37.16
C PHE A 220 4.71 18.12 36.24
N GLN A 221 3.67 17.78 35.48
CA GLN A 221 2.95 18.69 34.60
C GLN A 221 2.28 19.83 35.36
N ARG A 222 1.74 19.58 36.57
CA ARG A 222 1.18 20.63 37.43
C ARG A 222 2.25 21.56 37.98
N GLN A 223 3.45 21.03 38.25
CA GLN A 223 4.57 21.80 38.79
C GLN A 223 5.28 22.62 37.72
N TYR A 224 5.40 22.07 36.50
CA TYR A 224 6.12 22.68 35.38
C TYR A 224 5.29 22.63 34.08
N PRO A 225 4.12 23.31 34.04
CA PRO A 225 3.25 23.32 32.86
C PRO A 225 3.94 23.91 31.62
N GLU A 226 4.88 24.83 31.80
CA GLU A 226 5.67 25.45 30.73
C GLU A 226 6.54 24.45 29.95
N LEU A 227 7.01 23.39 30.61
CA LEU A 227 7.88 22.38 30.01
C LEU A 227 7.06 21.23 29.42
N ALA A 228 6.11 20.73 30.20
CA ALA A 228 5.22 19.66 29.76
C ALA A 228 4.36 20.11 28.57
N GLY A 229 3.91 21.37 28.55
CA GLY A 229 3.08 21.90 27.47
C GLY A 229 1.87 21.02 27.18
N ASN A 230 1.79 20.51 25.95
CA ASN A 230 0.73 19.61 25.50
C ASN A 230 1.10 18.12 25.56
N ALA A 231 2.24 17.78 26.17
CA ALA A 231 2.67 16.39 26.29
C ALA A 231 1.67 15.58 27.12
N LYS A 232 1.29 14.41 26.61
CA LYS A 232 0.30 13.53 27.26
C LYS A 232 0.90 12.67 28.38
N ASP A 233 2.17 12.31 28.23
CA ASP A 233 2.90 11.40 29.11
C ASP A 233 4.41 11.64 29.01
N TRP A 234 5.19 10.89 29.79
CA TRP A 234 6.65 10.94 29.74
C TRP A 234 7.22 10.57 28.36
N ASP A 235 6.58 9.70 27.58
CA ASP A 235 7.10 9.31 26.26
C ASP A 235 6.96 10.44 25.24
N ASP A 236 5.83 11.15 25.26
CA ASP A 236 5.59 12.32 24.43
C ASP A 236 6.56 13.46 24.81
N LEU A 237 6.76 13.72 26.11
CA LEU A 237 7.74 14.71 26.56
C LEU A 237 9.17 14.32 26.16
N LEU A 238 9.56 13.06 26.35
CA LEU A 238 10.86 12.54 25.95
C LEU A 238 11.11 12.70 24.45
N LYS A 239 10.12 12.42 23.60
CA LYS A 239 10.21 12.60 22.15
C LYS A 239 10.45 14.07 21.78
N GLN A 240 9.73 14.99 22.41
CA GLN A 240 9.89 16.43 22.16
C GLN A 240 11.30 16.93 22.53
N LEU A 241 11.83 16.49 23.68
CA LEU A 241 13.19 16.83 24.13
C LEU A 241 14.27 16.21 23.24
N ALA A 242 14.09 14.94 22.89
CA ALA A 242 14.98 14.21 21.98
C ALA A 242 15.09 14.91 20.62
N THR A 243 13.97 15.39 20.09
CA THR A 243 13.90 16.11 18.82
C THR A 243 14.80 17.36 18.82
N GLY A 244 14.71 18.18 19.88
CA GLY A 244 15.52 19.38 20.04
C GLY A 244 17.02 19.11 20.14
N MET A 245 17.41 18.12 20.96
CA MET A 245 18.82 17.72 21.07
C MET A 245 19.37 17.09 19.79
N ALA A 246 18.56 16.27 19.11
CA ALA A 246 18.94 15.66 17.84
C ALA A 246 19.19 16.74 16.79
N ALA A 247 18.35 17.78 16.71
CA ALA A 247 18.55 18.90 15.81
C ALA A 247 19.88 19.64 16.09
N MET A 248 20.20 19.91 17.36
CA MET A 248 21.47 20.54 17.75
C MET A 248 22.67 19.66 17.42
N ARG A 249 22.59 18.34 17.68
CA ARG A 249 23.65 17.39 17.34
C ARG A 249 23.85 17.27 15.84
N SER A 250 22.78 17.24 15.06
CA SER A 250 22.82 17.24 13.59
C SER A 250 23.46 18.53 13.07
N LEU A 251 23.07 19.70 13.62
CA LEU A 251 23.70 20.98 13.28
C LEU A 251 25.20 20.94 13.57
N TRP A 252 25.58 20.49 14.76
CA TRP A 252 26.98 20.33 15.16
C TRP A 252 27.77 19.47 14.17
N ASN A 253 27.26 18.27 13.87
CA ASN A 253 27.89 17.35 12.94
C ASN A 253 27.99 17.92 11.51
N SER A 254 27.09 18.83 11.15
CA SER A 254 27.03 19.46 9.82
C SER A 254 27.90 20.72 9.71
N MET A 255 28.32 21.33 10.84
CA MET A 255 29.23 22.47 10.87
C MET A 255 30.71 22.08 10.67
N SER A 256 31.52 23.04 10.20
CA SER A 256 32.98 22.92 10.13
C SER A 256 33.62 22.93 11.52
N GLY A 257 34.88 22.51 11.65
CA GLY A 257 35.60 22.53 12.93
C GLY A 257 35.65 23.93 13.56
N GLU A 258 35.91 24.96 12.76
CA GLU A 258 35.95 26.36 13.21
C GLU A 258 34.58 26.85 13.69
N MET A 259 33.50 26.55 12.96
CA MET A 259 32.14 26.92 13.36
C MET A 259 31.70 26.22 14.65
N ARG A 260 32.13 24.97 14.88
CA ARG A 260 31.87 24.25 16.14
C ARG A 260 32.56 24.92 17.32
N GLU A 261 33.84 25.27 17.17
CA GLU A 261 34.58 26.00 18.21
C GLU A 261 33.90 27.35 18.54
N GLN A 262 33.47 28.08 17.51
CA GLN A 262 32.71 29.33 17.69
C GLN A 262 31.41 29.12 18.47
N LEU A 263 30.64 28.10 18.12
CA LEU A 263 29.39 27.79 18.82
C LEU A 263 29.64 27.35 20.27
N GLU A 264 30.67 26.55 20.54
CA GLU A 264 31.09 26.22 21.91
C GLU A 264 31.36 27.48 22.73
N GLU A 265 32.06 28.43 22.12
CA GLU A 265 32.42 29.66 22.82
C GLU A 265 31.21 30.53 23.11
N LEU A 266 30.29 30.63 22.16
CA LEU A 266 29.00 31.31 22.31
C LEU A 266 28.12 30.67 23.37
N LEU A 267 28.01 29.34 23.38
CA LEU A 267 27.26 28.60 24.39
C LEU A 267 27.87 28.80 25.78
N GLY A 268 29.20 28.78 25.89
CA GLY A 268 29.90 29.05 27.14
C GLY A 268 29.68 30.49 27.65
N ALA A 269 29.60 31.47 26.76
CA ALA A 269 29.32 32.86 27.13
C ALA A 269 27.84 33.09 27.48
N ALA A 270 26.92 32.40 26.79
CA ALA A 270 25.49 32.47 27.05
C ALA A 270 25.14 31.82 28.39
N PHE A 271 25.71 30.66 28.72
CA PHE A 271 25.36 29.91 29.93
C PHE A 271 26.48 29.98 30.98
N ASP A 272 26.60 31.12 31.66
CA ASP A 272 27.59 31.34 32.74
C ASP A 272 27.10 30.89 34.14
N ASP A 273 26.17 29.94 34.20
CA ASP A 273 25.76 29.31 35.45
C ASP A 273 26.31 27.87 35.50
N PRO A 274 27.34 27.59 36.33
CA PRO A 274 27.92 26.26 36.46
C PRO A 274 26.89 25.20 36.87
N GLY A 275 25.84 25.60 37.60
CA GLY A 275 24.77 24.71 38.04
C GLY A 275 23.80 24.33 36.94
N LEU A 276 23.48 25.26 36.03
CA LEU A 276 22.65 25.03 34.86
C LEU A 276 23.39 24.18 33.81
N GLN A 277 24.66 24.49 33.55
CA GLN A 277 25.51 23.68 32.65
C GLN A 277 25.60 22.23 33.15
N ALA A 278 25.86 22.03 34.45
CA ALA A 278 25.90 20.70 35.05
C ALA A 278 24.55 19.97 34.92
N ALA A 279 23.42 20.67 35.17
CA ALA A 279 22.09 20.09 35.05
C ALA A 279 21.76 19.67 33.60
N MET A 280 22.18 20.47 32.62
CA MET A 280 22.00 20.17 31.19
C MET A 280 22.85 18.99 30.72
N ASN A 281 24.13 18.92 31.14
CA ASN A 281 24.99 17.79 30.81
C ASN A 281 24.44 16.49 31.42
N ASP A 282 24.03 16.53 32.68
CA ASP A 282 23.40 15.39 33.37
C ASP A 282 22.11 14.93 32.67
N LEU A 283 21.32 15.86 32.14
CA LEU A 283 20.11 15.57 31.39
C LEU A 283 20.44 14.94 30.03
N ALA A 284 21.41 15.50 29.29
CA ALA A 284 21.86 14.99 28.00
C ALA A 284 22.40 13.55 28.12
N ASP A 285 23.17 13.26 29.17
CA ASP A 285 23.69 11.91 29.46
C ASP A 285 22.56 10.92 29.74
N THR A 286 21.57 11.31 30.55
CA THR A 286 20.41 10.47 30.89
C THR A 286 19.55 10.21 29.67
N LEU A 287 19.31 11.24 28.85
CA LEU A 287 18.55 11.10 27.61
C LEU A 287 19.27 10.26 26.56
N GLY A 288 20.58 10.39 26.43
CA GLY A 288 21.39 9.55 25.54
C GLY A 288 21.40 8.06 25.94
N GLN A 289 21.20 7.76 27.22
CA GLN A 289 21.03 6.38 27.72
C GLN A 289 19.62 5.83 27.47
N LEU A 290 18.59 6.66 27.67
CA LEU A 290 17.18 6.26 27.49
C LEU A 290 16.77 6.15 26.03
N MET A 291 17.27 7.06 25.19
CA MET A 291 17.02 7.11 23.76
C MET A 291 18.36 7.31 23.05
N PRO A 292 18.89 6.31 22.32
CA PRO A 292 20.06 6.49 21.49
C PRO A 292 19.76 7.56 20.43
N LEU A 293 20.21 8.79 20.69
CA LEU A 293 20.03 9.91 19.77
C LEU A 293 21.03 9.74 18.62
N GLU A 294 20.64 9.03 17.56
CA GLU A 294 21.40 9.06 16.30
C GLU A 294 21.26 10.45 15.69
N GLY A 295 22.35 11.22 15.71
CA GLY A 295 22.42 12.50 15.02
C GLY A 295 22.72 12.24 13.55
N TYR A 296 21.82 12.62 12.65
CA TYR A 296 22.08 12.55 11.22
C TYR A 296 23.08 13.64 10.82
N GLN A 297 24.06 13.28 10.00
CA GLN A 297 24.88 14.27 9.31
C GLN A 297 24.13 14.72 8.06
N HIS A 298 23.96 16.04 7.91
CA HIS A 298 23.29 16.62 6.75
C HIS A 298 24.27 17.52 6.00
N GLU A 299 24.57 17.18 4.75
CA GLU A 299 25.43 18.01 3.90
C GLU A 299 24.59 19.13 3.28
N LEU A 300 24.86 20.36 3.68
CA LEU A 300 24.21 21.56 3.14
C LEU A 300 25.09 22.16 2.05
N SER A 301 24.47 22.56 0.94
CA SER A 301 25.19 23.00 -0.27
C SER A 301 24.52 24.17 -1.01
N GLY A 302 23.55 24.82 -0.39
CA GLY A 302 22.83 25.93 -1.01
C GLY A 302 23.54 27.27 -0.91
N ASP A 303 22.79 28.32 -1.25
CA ASP A 303 23.24 29.72 -1.27
C ASP A 303 22.41 30.64 -0.35
N ASP A 304 21.31 30.13 0.25
CA ASP A 304 20.48 30.90 1.19
C ASP A 304 21.10 30.81 2.60
N PRO A 305 21.73 31.89 3.13
CA PRO A 305 22.33 31.86 4.46
C PRO A 305 21.25 31.76 5.54
N LEU A 306 21.49 30.92 6.54
CA LEU A 306 20.58 30.73 7.67
C LEU A 306 21.08 31.38 8.94
N THR A 307 20.17 31.91 9.74
CA THR A 307 20.44 32.22 11.16
C THR A 307 20.51 30.95 12.00
N LEU A 308 21.09 31.02 13.21
CA LEU A 308 21.14 29.88 14.14
C LEU A 308 19.76 29.25 14.40
N ALA A 309 18.73 30.08 14.61
CA ALA A 309 17.38 29.60 14.89
C ALA A 309 16.76 28.88 13.68
N GLU A 310 16.97 29.40 12.48
CA GLU A 310 16.49 28.77 11.24
C GLU A 310 17.26 27.48 10.93
N ALA A 311 18.56 27.44 11.18
CA ALA A 311 19.38 26.24 11.04
C ALA A 311 18.91 25.12 11.97
N LEU A 312 18.60 25.42 13.23
CA LEU A 312 18.04 24.45 14.18
C LEU A 312 16.67 23.93 13.73
N GLY A 313 15.79 24.81 13.24
CA GLY A 313 14.50 24.42 12.68
C GLY A 313 14.62 23.54 11.43
N LEU A 314 15.57 23.87 10.54
CA LEU A 314 15.87 23.05 9.37
C LEU A 314 16.36 21.65 9.78
N MET A 315 17.27 21.56 10.75
CA MET A 315 17.78 20.27 11.24
C MET A 315 16.69 19.41 11.88
N ASP A 316 15.74 20.02 12.62
CA ASP A 316 14.53 19.34 13.10
C ASP A 316 13.74 18.73 11.94
N GLU A 317 13.40 19.51 10.91
CA GLU A 317 12.69 19.00 9.73
C GLU A 317 13.45 17.88 9.00
N MET A 318 14.76 18.02 8.84
CA MET A 318 15.60 17.04 8.15
C MET A 318 15.75 15.74 8.94
N ASN A 319 15.81 15.82 10.27
CA ASN A 319 15.79 14.66 11.15
C ASN A 319 14.45 13.93 11.05
N GLN A 320 13.33 14.66 11.14
CA GLN A 320 11.99 14.05 10.98
C GLN A 320 11.84 13.35 9.61
N LEU A 321 12.35 13.95 8.53
CA LEU A 321 12.37 13.29 7.21
C LEU A 321 13.20 12.00 7.23
N SER A 322 14.35 12.01 7.91
CA SER A 322 15.22 10.83 8.03
C SER A 322 14.55 9.72 8.83
N ASP A 323 13.85 10.05 9.92
CA ASP A 323 13.09 9.08 10.71
C ASP A 323 11.96 8.44 9.87
N LEU A 324 11.25 9.24 9.07
CA LEU A 324 10.25 8.72 8.13
C LEU A 324 10.87 7.82 7.06
N GLU A 325 12.03 8.20 6.50
CA GLU A 325 12.78 7.37 5.56
C GLU A 325 13.18 6.03 6.18
N ASP A 326 13.60 6.03 7.45
CA ASP A 326 14.02 4.85 8.19
C ASP A 326 12.85 3.90 8.46
N VAL A 327 11.69 4.44 8.83
CA VAL A 327 10.44 3.66 8.97
C VAL A 327 10.07 3.03 7.63
N VAL A 328 9.99 3.80 6.55
CA VAL A 328 9.62 3.27 5.21
C VAL A 328 10.65 2.27 4.69
N ARG A 329 11.95 2.48 4.97
CA ARG A 329 13.02 1.56 4.56
C ARG A 329 12.99 0.24 5.32
N SER A 330 12.62 0.28 6.60
CA SER A 330 12.57 -0.90 7.47
C SER A 330 11.25 -1.67 7.36
N ALA A 331 10.18 -1.01 6.89
CA ALA A 331 8.87 -1.61 6.67
C ALA A 331 8.94 -2.79 5.70
N ARG A 332 8.37 -3.92 6.12
CA ARG A 332 8.25 -5.13 5.29
C ARG A 332 6.94 -5.16 4.54
N ASP A 333 5.89 -4.67 5.19
CA ASP A 333 4.54 -4.63 4.67
C ASP A 333 3.83 -3.31 5.04
N GLN A 334 2.60 -3.15 4.57
CA GLN A 334 1.78 -1.98 4.83
C GLN A 334 1.37 -1.81 6.30
N GLY A 335 1.40 -2.88 7.10
CA GLY A 335 1.07 -2.88 8.52
C GLY A 335 2.06 -2.06 9.33
N ASP A 336 3.34 -2.13 9.00
CA ASP A 336 4.41 -1.33 9.63
C ASP A 336 4.20 0.18 9.43
N LEU A 337 3.54 0.58 8.34
CA LEU A 337 3.29 1.98 8.01
C LEU A 337 2.08 2.58 8.74
N THR A 338 1.26 1.77 9.42
CA THR A 338 0.01 2.22 10.06
C THR A 338 0.24 3.24 11.18
N GLN A 339 1.42 3.24 11.79
CA GLN A 339 1.77 4.18 12.86
C GLN A 339 2.27 5.54 12.35
N MET A 340 2.52 5.67 11.04
CA MET A 340 2.96 6.93 10.45
C MET A 340 1.80 7.93 10.35
N ASP A 341 2.04 9.17 10.78
CA ASP A 341 1.07 10.26 10.69
C ASP A 341 1.04 10.87 9.26
N PRO A 342 -0.09 10.76 8.53
CA PRO A 342 -0.22 11.34 7.19
C PRO A 342 -0.13 12.86 7.17
N GLU A 343 -0.50 13.55 8.25
CA GLU A 343 -0.42 15.02 8.34
C GLU A 343 1.04 15.48 8.46
N GLN A 344 1.85 14.77 9.23
CA GLN A 344 3.30 14.99 9.29
C GLN A 344 3.95 14.79 7.92
N VAL A 345 3.61 13.71 7.20
CA VAL A 345 4.14 13.44 5.85
C VAL A 345 3.75 14.53 4.86
N GLU A 346 2.52 15.05 4.93
CA GLU A 346 2.10 16.18 4.08
C GLU A 346 2.93 17.43 4.35
N ARG A 347 3.11 17.78 5.62
CA ARG A 347 3.88 18.97 6.02
C ARG A 347 5.34 18.89 5.53
N LEU A 348 5.95 17.72 5.60
CA LEU A 348 7.37 17.54 5.28
C LEU A 348 7.65 17.25 3.80
N ALA A 349 6.83 16.42 3.15
CA ALA A 349 7.06 15.90 1.80
C ALA A 349 5.93 16.21 0.79
N GLY A 350 4.88 16.91 1.21
CA GLY A 350 3.80 17.42 0.36
C GLY A 350 2.62 16.46 0.21
N SER A 351 1.54 16.97 -0.41
CA SER A 351 0.25 16.28 -0.53
C SER A 351 0.31 14.95 -1.28
N LYS A 352 1.20 14.83 -2.27
CA LYS A 352 1.41 13.55 -2.99
C LYS A 352 1.97 12.46 -2.07
N ALA A 353 2.96 12.78 -1.23
CA ALA A 353 3.54 11.81 -0.30
C ALA A 353 2.49 11.34 0.72
N ARG A 354 1.65 12.26 1.21
CA ARG A 354 0.48 11.92 2.04
C ARG A 354 -0.47 10.97 1.33
N GLN A 355 -0.81 11.26 0.07
CA GLN A 355 -1.70 10.39 -0.70
C GLN A 355 -1.13 8.98 -0.83
N SER A 356 0.14 8.84 -1.19
CA SER A 356 0.80 7.54 -1.33
C SER A 356 0.80 6.76 -0.02
N LEU A 357 1.06 7.43 1.12
CA LEU A 357 0.97 6.80 2.44
C LEU A 357 -0.47 6.35 2.77
N GLU A 358 -1.47 7.21 2.55
CA GLU A 358 -2.88 6.85 2.81
C GLU A 358 -3.34 5.66 1.97
N GLU A 359 -2.92 5.57 0.71
CA GLU A 359 -3.24 4.45 -0.19
C GLU A 359 -2.59 3.14 0.29
N LEU A 360 -1.32 3.20 0.71
CA LEU A 360 -0.60 2.06 1.28
C LEU A 360 -1.28 1.56 2.58
N GLN A 361 -1.59 2.46 3.51
CA GLN A 361 -2.23 2.14 4.79
C GLN A 361 -3.62 1.51 4.63
N LYS A 362 -4.38 1.92 3.59
CA LYS A 362 -5.76 1.46 3.36
C LYS A 362 -5.85 0.20 2.51
N MET A 363 -4.77 -0.27 1.90
CA MET A 363 -4.80 -1.38 0.94
C MET A 363 -5.46 -2.65 1.50
N SER A 364 -5.06 -3.09 2.70
CA SER A 364 -5.63 -4.28 3.35
C SER A 364 -7.10 -4.07 3.75
N GLN A 365 -7.42 -2.91 4.31
CA GLN A 365 -8.78 -2.53 4.69
C GLN A 365 -9.72 -2.54 3.48
N LEU A 366 -9.30 -1.96 2.35
CA LEU A 366 -10.10 -1.94 1.12
C LEU A 366 -10.41 -3.36 0.61
N LEU A 367 -9.42 -4.25 0.62
CA LEU A 367 -9.59 -5.65 0.20
C LEU A 367 -10.51 -6.44 1.15
N GLU A 368 -10.42 -6.18 2.45
CA GLU A 368 -11.24 -6.83 3.48
C GLU A 368 -12.69 -6.31 3.47
N GLU A 369 -12.89 -4.99 3.40
CA GLU A 369 -14.21 -4.35 3.29
C GLU A 369 -14.96 -4.77 2.02
N ALA A 370 -14.24 -4.94 0.91
CA ALA A 370 -14.80 -5.48 -0.32
C ALA A 370 -15.16 -6.99 -0.22
N GLY A 371 -14.75 -7.65 0.87
CA GLY A 371 -14.94 -9.07 1.12
C GLY A 371 -14.13 -9.96 0.17
N LEU A 372 -13.04 -9.44 -0.40
CA LEU A 372 -12.16 -10.18 -1.32
C LEU A 372 -11.14 -11.03 -0.57
N ILE A 373 -10.68 -10.53 0.57
CA ILE A 373 -9.82 -11.24 1.52
C ILE A 373 -10.50 -11.32 2.88
N ARG A 374 -10.01 -12.21 3.74
CA ARG A 374 -10.42 -12.31 5.14
C ARG A 374 -9.21 -12.69 5.98
N LYS A 375 -9.11 -12.14 7.19
CA LYS A 375 -8.11 -12.54 8.16
C LYS A 375 -8.48 -13.90 8.80
N ASP A 376 -7.58 -14.88 8.71
CA ASP A 376 -7.64 -16.17 9.38
C ASP A 376 -6.45 -16.30 10.34
N GLY A 377 -6.70 -16.10 11.64
CA GLY A 377 -5.65 -15.96 12.64
C GLY A 377 -4.80 -14.72 12.38
N ASP A 378 -3.51 -14.92 12.13
CA ASP A 378 -2.58 -13.83 11.80
C ASP A 378 -2.43 -13.60 10.30
N ARG A 379 -3.00 -14.48 9.45
CA ARG A 379 -2.78 -14.46 8.00
C ARG A 379 -3.99 -14.03 7.21
N TYR A 380 -3.77 -13.46 6.03
CA TYR A 380 -4.85 -13.18 5.09
C TYR A 380 -5.10 -14.35 4.14
N GLU A 381 -6.37 -14.67 3.89
CA GLU A 381 -6.79 -15.66 2.90
C GLU A 381 -7.78 -15.06 1.87
N LEU A 382 -7.70 -15.53 0.63
CA LEU A 382 -8.68 -15.21 -0.41
C LEU A 382 -10.06 -15.80 -0.08
N THR A 383 -11.09 -14.99 -0.14
CA THR A 383 -12.47 -15.45 0.01
C THR A 383 -12.96 -16.11 -1.29
N PRO A 384 -14.07 -16.88 -1.27
CA PRO A 384 -14.71 -17.35 -2.49
C PRO A 384 -15.11 -16.21 -3.45
N ARG A 385 -15.39 -15.01 -2.92
CA ARG A 385 -15.68 -13.82 -3.73
C ARG A 385 -14.42 -13.29 -4.40
N GLY A 386 -13.29 -13.21 -3.69
CA GLY A 386 -11.99 -12.85 -4.25
C GLY A 386 -11.57 -13.76 -5.40
N ILE A 387 -11.71 -15.07 -5.23
CA ILE A 387 -11.35 -16.05 -6.28
C ILE A 387 -12.25 -15.93 -7.52
N ARG A 388 -13.56 -15.71 -7.32
CA ARG A 388 -14.47 -15.43 -8.44
C ARG A 388 -14.09 -14.15 -9.18
N LYS A 389 -13.67 -13.11 -8.45
CA LYS A 389 -13.25 -11.84 -9.03
C LYS A 389 -11.96 -11.97 -9.84
N ILE A 390 -10.98 -12.73 -9.35
CA ILE A 390 -9.79 -13.14 -10.11
C ILE A 390 -10.19 -13.85 -11.41
N GLY A 391 -11.13 -14.79 -11.34
CA GLY A 391 -11.64 -15.51 -12.51
C GLY A 391 -12.36 -14.60 -13.52
N GLN A 392 -13.18 -13.65 -13.04
CA GLN A 392 -13.82 -12.65 -13.88
C GLN A 392 -12.80 -11.73 -14.57
N ARG A 393 -11.79 -11.25 -13.85
CA ARG A 393 -10.73 -10.42 -14.45
C ARG A 393 -9.91 -11.20 -15.46
N SER A 394 -9.60 -12.47 -15.19
CA SER A 394 -8.96 -13.37 -16.17
C SER A 394 -9.81 -13.53 -17.44
N LEU A 395 -11.13 -13.64 -17.28
CA LEU A 395 -12.07 -13.70 -18.39
C LEU A 395 -12.06 -12.40 -19.21
N GLU A 396 -12.13 -11.25 -18.54
CA GLU A 396 -12.07 -9.91 -19.17
C GLU A 396 -10.75 -9.69 -19.90
N GLU A 397 -9.62 -10.08 -19.30
CA GLU A 397 -8.28 -10.01 -19.90
C GLU A 397 -8.22 -10.83 -21.20
N ILE A 398 -8.67 -12.09 -21.18
CA ILE A 398 -8.71 -12.95 -22.36
C ILE A 398 -9.64 -12.37 -23.46
N PHE A 399 -10.80 -11.82 -23.09
CA PHE A 399 -11.71 -11.19 -24.06
C PHE A 399 -11.23 -9.85 -24.59
N SER A 400 -10.44 -9.09 -23.82
CA SER A 400 -9.91 -7.80 -24.23
C SER A 400 -8.92 -7.95 -25.40
N THR A 401 -8.11 -9.00 -25.38
CA THR A 401 -7.23 -9.40 -26.50
C THR A 401 -8.06 -9.76 -27.74
N LEU A 402 -9.18 -10.45 -27.54
CA LEU A 402 -10.10 -10.94 -28.56
C LEU A 402 -10.86 -9.81 -29.31
N LYS A 403 -11.15 -8.69 -28.63
CA LYS A 403 -11.81 -7.51 -29.23
C LYS A 403 -10.97 -6.82 -30.32
N ARG A 404 -9.67 -7.13 -30.44
CA ARG A 404 -8.83 -6.59 -31.51
C ARG A 404 -8.89 -7.39 -32.81
N ASP A 405 -9.29 -8.67 -32.79
CA ASP A 405 -9.15 -9.52 -33.99
C ASP A 405 -10.39 -10.31 -34.46
N ALA A 406 -11.46 -10.55 -33.69
CA ALA A 406 -12.60 -11.31 -34.26
C ALA A 406 -13.92 -11.27 -33.48
N PHE A 407 -14.74 -10.21 -33.59
CA PHE A 407 -16.19 -10.37 -33.36
C PHE A 407 -17.03 -9.39 -34.19
N GLY A 408 -17.46 -9.87 -35.36
CA GLY A 408 -18.62 -9.36 -36.08
C GLY A 408 -19.92 -9.84 -35.43
N THR A 409 -20.88 -8.93 -35.36
CA THR A 409 -22.22 -8.99 -34.77
C THR A 409 -23.02 -10.25 -35.12
N HIS A 410 -23.36 -11.11 -34.15
CA HIS A 410 -24.40 -12.13 -34.35
C HIS A 410 -25.22 -12.41 -33.08
N ARG A 411 -26.38 -11.72 -32.98
CA ARG A 411 -27.58 -12.22 -32.31
C ARG A 411 -28.13 -13.35 -33.18
N ALA A 412 -28.26 -14.55 -32.65
CA ALA A 412 -28.98 -15.64 -33.28
C ALA A 412 -30.18 -15.98 -32.38
N ASP A 413 -31.37 -15.64 -32.87
CA ASP A 413 -32.66 -16.14 -32.36
C ASP A 413 -32.75 -17.64 -32.69
N ALA A 414 -32.55 -18.50 -31.70
CA ALA A 414 -32.80 -19.93 -31.82
C ALA A 414 -34.14 -20.26 -31.16
N ARG A 415 -35.13 -20.62 -32.00
CA ARG A 415 -36.49 -21.02 -31.58
C ARG A 415 -36.51 -22.53 -31.30
N GLY A 416 -36.77 -22.91 -30.06
CA GLY A 416 -36.98 -24.30 -29.64
C GLY A 416 -38.39 -24.55 -29.10
N ARG A 417 -38.93 -25.75 -29.33
CA ARG A 417 -40.26 -26.18 -28.85
C ARG A 417 -40.09 -26.92 -27.51
N GLY A 418 -40.56 -26.31 -26.43
CA GLY A 418 -40.62 -26.90 -25.07
C GLY A 418 -39.42 -26.56 -24.19
N GLY A 419 -39.65 -25.84 -23.10
CA GLY A 419 -38.63 -25.33 -22.19
C GLY A 419 -39.24 -24.67 -20.95
N ASP A 420 -38.41 -24.03 -20.13
CA ASP A 420 -38.88 -23.26 -18.96
C ASP A 420 -39.55 -21.96 -19.44
N PRO A 421 -40.65 -21.50 -18.80
CA PRO A 421 -41.29 -20.24 -19.15
C PRO A 421 -40.38 -19.04 -18.87
N THR A 422 -40.22 -18.17 -19.85
CA THR A 422 -39.60 -16.84 -19.74
C THR A 422 -40.67 -15.79 -19.42
N ASP A 423 -40.29 -14.64 -18.86
CA ASP A 423 -41.21 -13.51 -18.62
C ASP A 423 -41.69 -12.79 -19.91
N GLU A 424 -41.20 -13.20 -21.08
CA GLU A 424 -41.70 -12.69 -22.36
C GLU A 424 -43.03 -13.33 -22.76
N LEU A 425 -44.04 -12.49 -22.95
CA LEU A 425 -45.35 -12.88 -23.46
C LEU A 425 -45.37 -12.82 -24.99
N LYS A 426 -46.07 -13.78 -25.61
CA LYS A 426 -46.44 -13.73 -27.02
C LYS A 426 -47.87 -14.17 -27.24
N THR A 427 -48.47 -13.79 -28.36
CA THR A 427 -49.75 -14.34 -28.81
C THR A 427 -49.61 -15.84 -29.09
N TYR A 428 -50.60 -16.62 -28.66
CA TYR A 428 -50.66 -18.06 -28.85
C TYR A 428 -50.75 -18.43 -30.34
N GLU A 429 -49.86 -19.32 -30.78
CA GLU A 429 -49.91 -19.96 -32.09
C GLU A 429 -50.13 -21.47 -31.92
N PHE A 430 -50.76 -22.09 -32.93
CA PHE A 430 -51.08 -23.50 -32.87
C PHE A 430 -49.83 -24.37 -32.66
N GLY A 431 -49.79 -25.04 -31.50
CA GLY A 431 -48.70 -25.92 -31.09
C GLY A 431 -47.63 -25.29 -30.20
N ASP A 432 -47.89 -24.10 -29.63
CA ASP A 432 -47.20 -23.61 -28.43
C ASP A 432 -47.67 -24.37 -27.17
N PRO A 433 -46.80 -24.48 -26.13
CA PRO A 433 -47.23 -24.90 -24.80
C PRO A 433 -48.33 -23.97 -24.26
N PHE A 434 -49.39 -24.52 -23.67
CA PHE A 434 -50.53 -23.74 -23.17
C PHE A 434 -50.26 -23.14 -21.78
N LEU A 435 -49.14 -22.43 -21.64
CA LEU A 435 -48.75 -21.68 -20.45
C LEU A 435 -49.37 -20.28 -20.53
N LEU A 436 -50.67 -20.21 -20.30
CA LEU A 436 -51.49 -19.03 -20.54
C LEU A 436 -51.27 -17.95 -19.47
N ASP A 437 -50.99 -16.72 -19.90
CA ASP A 437 -51.12 -15.54 -19.05
C ASP A 437 -52.59 -15.13 -18.95
N LEU A 438 -53.24 -15.57 -17.88
CA LEU A 438 -54.68 -15.33 -17.66
C LEU A 438 -55.01 -13.82 -17.62
N PRO A 439 -54.26 -12.95 -16.92
CA PRO A 439 -54.54 -11.52 -16.90
C PRO A 439 -54.46 -10.87 -18.29
N GLY A 440 -53.38 -11.08 -19.03
CA GLY A 440 -53.17 -10.56 -20.39
C GLY A 440 -54.22 -11.11 -21.36
N THR A 441 -54.56 -12.38 -21.24
CA THR A 441 -55.59 -13.04 -22.05
C THR A 441 -56.98 -12.43 -21.82
N VAL A 442 -57.38 -12.26 -20.56
CA VAL A 442 -58.68 -11.65 -20.23
C VAL A 442 -58.69 -10.18 -20.63
N ARG A 443 -57.58 -9.46 -20.41
CA ARG A 443 -57.41 -8.06 -20.84
C ARG A 443 -57.62 -7.92 -22.35
N ASN A 444 -56.98 -8.76 -23.16
CA ASN A 444 -57.11 -8.74 -24.62
C ASN A 444 -58.55 -9.04 -25.06
N ALA A 445 -59.20 -10.01 -24.41
CA ALA A 445 -60.61 -10.34 -24.67
C ALA A 445 -61.56 -9.18 -24.32
N VAL A 446 -61.31 -8.45 -23.23
CA VAL A 446 -62.09 -7.26 -22.83
C VAL A 446 -61.84 -6.08 -23.76
N PHE A 447 -60.59 -5.82 -24.16
CA PHE A 447 -60.27 -4.76 -25.13
C PHE A 447 -60.95 -5.00 -26.48
N ARG A 448 -61.02 -6.26 -26.93
CA ARG A 448 -61.70 -6.62 -28.17
C ARG A 448 -63.23 -6.57 -28.03
N GLY A 449 -63.76 -7.16 -26.97
CA GLY A 449 -65.20 -7.38 -26.79
C GLY A 449 -65.97 -6.21 -26.16
N GLY A 450 -65.25 -5.20 -25.63
CA GLY A 450 -65.81 -4.13 -24.81
C GLY A 450 -66.06 -4.57 -23.36
N ALA A 451 -66.29 -3.59 -22.48
CA ALA A 451 -66.58 -3.83 -21.06
C ALA A 451 -68.00 -4.37 -20.87
N GLY A 452 -68.19 -5.68 -21.02
CA GLY A 452 -69.46 -6.38 -20.81
C GLY A 452 -69.27 -7.78 -20.27
N THR A 453 -70.26 -8.29 -19.54
CA THR A 453 -70.28 -9.67 -19.02
C THR A 453 -71.37 -10.49 -19.73
N PRO A 454 -71.10 -11.75 -20.12
CA PRO A 454 -69.85 -12.49 -19.91
C PRO A 454 -68.76 -12.17 -20.95
N VAL A 455 -67.50 -12.15 -20.50
CA VAL A 455 -66.33 -12.02 -21.38
C VAL A 455 -66.17 -13.30 -22.19
N LYS A 456 -66.26 -13.20 -23.53
CA LYS A 456 -66.03 -14.33 -24.43
C LYS A 456 -64.56 -14.36 -24.85
N LEU A 457 -63.86 -15.46 -24.58
CA LEU A 457 -62.47 -15.68 -25.01
C LEU A 457 -62.42 -16.31 -26.40
N HIS A 458 -61.45 -15.91 -27.21
CA HIS A 458 -61.12 -16.50 -28.51
C HIS A 458 -59.63 -16.84 -28.55
N PRO A 459 -59.18 -17.81 -29.37
CA PRO A 459 -57.76 -18.18 -29.46
C PRO A 459 -56.79 -17.03 -29.74
N THR A 460 -57.24 -15.99 -30.45
CA THR A 460 -56.45 -14.77 -30.73
C THR A 460 -56.20 -13.90 -29.50
N ASP A 461 -56.96 -14.10 -28.42
CA ASP A 461 -56.82 -13.33 -27.18
C ASP A 461 -55.78 -13.96 -26.26
N PHE A 462 -55.39 -15.22 -26.52
CA PHE A 462 -54.50 -15.98 -25.66
C PHE A 462 -53.07 -15.44 -25.76
N GLU A 463 -52.56 -14.98 -24.62
CA GLU A 463 -51.13 -14.71 -24.42
C GLU A 463 -50.53 -15.89 -23.67
N VAL A 464 -49.40 -16.40 -24.18
CA VAL A 464 -48.65 -17.48 -23.55
C VAL A 464 -47.23 -17.02 -23.23
N TYR A 465 -46.70 -17.52 -22.13
CA TYR A 465 -45.29 -17.36 -21.79
C TYR A 465 -44.44 -18.09 -22.84
N ARG A 466 -43.44 -17.40 -23.38
CA ARG A 466 -42.42 -18.04 -24.21
C ARG A 466 -41.68 -19.09 -23.40
N THR A 467 -41.25 -20.17 -24.06
CA THR A 467 -40.46 -21.22 -23.42
C THR A 467 -39.10 -21.31 -24.10
N GLU A 468 -38.03 -21.31 -23.31
CA GLU A 468 -36.67 -21.49 -23.81
C GLU A 468 -36.13 -22.87 -23.40
N LEU A 469 -35.62 -23.60 -24.40
CA LEU A 469 -35.02 -24.91 -24.17
C LEU A 469 -33.58 -24.72 -23.70
N VAL A 470 -33.37 -24.56 -22.39
CA VAL A 470 -32.03 -24.52 -21.81
C VAL A 470 -31.53 -25.96 -21.68
N THR A 471 -30.74 -26.45 -22.65
CA THR A 471 -30.11 -27.77 -22.52
C THR A 471 -29.04 -27.73 -21.43
N GLN A 472 -29.32 -28.33 -20.28
CA GLN A 472 -28.34 -28.54 -19.22
C GLN A 472 -27.16 -29.38 -19.76
N SER A 473 -25.94 -28.86 -19.60
CA SER A 473 -24.70 -29.51 -20.03
C SER A 473 -23.80 -29.82 -18.83
N ALA A 474 -23.01 -30.88 -18.95
CA ALA A 474 -22.05 -31.29 -17.94
C ALA A 474 -20.64 -31.26 -18.53
N THR A 475 -19.77 -30.46 -17.92
CA THR A 475 -18.40 -30.23 -18.40
C THR A 475 -17.40 -30.67 -17.34
N ALA A 476 -16.41 -31.46 -17.73
CA ALA A 476 -15.25 -31.76 -16.89
C ALA A 476 -13.99 -31.12 -17.51
N ILE A 477 -13.34 -30.23 -16.78
CA ILE A 477 -12.05 -29.65 -17.17
C ILE A 477 -10.95 -30.51 -16.56
N LEU A 478 -10.15 -31.14 -17.41
CA LEU A 478 -8.95 -31.88 -17.01
C LEU A 478 -7.75 -30.96 -17.17
N VAL A 479 -7.17 -30.55 -16.04
CA VAL A 479 -5.97 -29.70 -15.99
C VAL A 479 -4.78 -30.59 -15.69
N ASP A 480 -3.84 -30.65 -16.62
CA ASP A 480 -2.55 -31.31 -16.40
C ASP A 480 -1.73 -30.49 -15.39
N VAL A 481 -1.35 -31.13 -14.28
CA VAL A 481 -0.55 -30.53 -13.19
C VAL A 481 0.83 -31.18 -13.09
N SER A 482 1.25 -31.89 -14.15
CA SER A 482 2.53 -32.56 -14.21
C SER A 482 3.70 -31.58 -14.35
N ARG A 483 4.91 -32.08 -14.11
CA ARG A 483 6.13 -31.27 -14.11
C ARG A 483 6.43 -30.61 -15.46
N SER A 484 6.03 -31.21 -16.59
CA SER A 484 6.25 -30.64 -17.92
C SER A 484 5.53 -29.30 -18.09
N MET A 485 4.28 -29.22 -17.61
CA MET A 485 3.45 -28.02 -17.68
C MET A 485 4.11 -26.81 -17.02
N LEU A 486 4.83 -27.02 -15.91
CA LEU A 486 5.57 -25.97 -15.22
C LEU A 486 6.79 -25.51 -16.03
N PHE A 487 7.64 -26.45 -16.47
CA PHE A 487 8.87 -26.12 -17.20
C PHE A 487 8.60 -25.37 -18.50
N ARG A 488 7.42 -25.55 -19.10
CA ARG A 488 7.01 -24.85 -20.32
C ARG A 488 6.20 -23.57 -20.06
N GLY A 489 6.03 -23.14 -18.81
CA GLY A 489 5.24 -21.94 -18.47
C GLY A 489 3.74 -22.05 -18.76
N CYS A 490 3.25 -23.26 -19.03
CA CYS A 490 1.89 -23.55 -19.50
C CYS A 490 0.85 -23.62 -18.36
N PHE A 491 1.33 -23.84 -17.14
CA PHE A 491 0.50 -24.07 -15.95
C PHE A 491 -0.33 -22.85 -15.54
N LEU A 492 0.26 -21.65 -15.59
CA LEU A 492 -0.44 -20.40 -15.25
C LEU A 492 -1.60 -20.15 -16.23
N ALA A 493 -1.35 -20.31 -17.53
CA ALA A 493 -2.38 -20.18 -18.55
C ALA A 493 -3.53 -21.17 -18.31
N ALA A 494 -3.23 -22.43 -18.00
CA ALA A 494 -4.24 -23.44 -17.70
C ALA A 494 -5.11 -23.06 -16.49
N LYS A 495 -4.51 -22.55 -15.40
CA LYS A 495 -5.25 -22.06 -14.21
C LYS A 495 -6.14 -20.85 -14.55
N LYS A 496 -5.59 -19.83 -15.22
CA LYS A 496 -6.34 -18.64 -15.66
C LYS A 496 -7.58 -19.05 -16.46
N VAL A 497 -7.40 -19.92 -17.46
CA VAL A 497 -8.49 -20.39 -18.33
C VAL A 497 -9.52 -21.21 -17.57
N THR A 498 -9.07 -22.08 -16.66
CA THR A 498 -9.98 -22.89 -15.84
C THR A 498 -10.85 -22.02 -14.93
N LEU A 499 -10.26 -21.01 -14.28
CA LEU A 499 -11.02 -20.05 -13.45
C LEU A 499 -11.93 -19.14 -14.28
N ALA A 500 -11.47 -18.69 -15.44
CA ALA A 500 -12.29 -17.91 -16.36
C ALA A 500 -13.51 -18.71 -16.83
N LEU A 501 -13.34 -19.99 -17.16
CA LEU A 501 -14.44 -20.90 -17.50
C LEU A 501 -15.37 -21.17 -16.32
N ASP A 502 -14.84 -21.43 -15.12
CA ASP A 502 -15.68 -21.61 -13.93
C ASP A 502 -16.54 -20.37 -13.67
N SER A 503 -15.94 -19.18 -13.78
CA SER A 503 -16.63 -17.90 -13.65
C SER A 503 -17.71 -17.71 -14.74
N LEU A 504 -17.37 -17.97 -16.01
CA LEU A 504 -18.30 -17.85 -17.14
C LEU A 504 -19.48 -18.83 -17.00
N ILE A 505 -19.21 -20.10 -16.68
CA ILE A 505 -20.25 -21.13 -16.58
C ILE A 505 -21.16 -20.84 -15.40
N ARG A 506 -20.63 -20.49 -14.23
CA ARG A 506 -21.46 -20.19 -13.06
C ARG A 506 -22.27 -18.90 -13.21
N SER A 507 -21.76 -17.90 -13.92
CA SER A 507 -22.46 -16.63 -14.14
C SER A 507 -23.50 -16.73 -15.25
N THR A 508 -23.16 -17.34 -16.38
CA THR A 508 -24.01 -17.34 -17.59
C THR A 508 -24.89 -18.60 -17.70
N PHE A 509 -24.43 -19.74 -17.17
CA PHE A 509 -25.10 -21.04 -17.27
C PHE A 509 -25.22 -21.72 -15.88
N PRO A 510 -25.90 -21.10 -14.89
CA PRO A 510 -25.90 -21.57 -13.50
C PRO A 510 -26.50 -22.98 -13.30
N LYS A 511 -27.27 -23.48 -14.27
CA LYS A 511 -27.81 -24.85 -14.26
C LYS A 511 -26.81 -25.90 -14.76
N ASP A 512 -25.72 -25.52 -15.43
CA ASP A 512 -24.74 -26.47 -15.96
C ASP A 512 -23.86 -27.05 -14.84
N ASP A 513 -23.51 -28.34 -14.97
CA ASP A 513 -22.59 -29.00 -14.06
C ASP A 513 -21.14 -28.80 -14.53
N LEU A 514 -20.27 -28.37 -13.63
CA LEU A 514 -18.85 -28.20 -13.88
C LEU A 514 -18.01 -28.96 -12.85
N TYR A 515 -17.10 -29.79 -13.36
CA TYR A 515 -16.11 -30.51 -12.56
C TYR A 515 -14.71 -30.09 -13.01
N ILE A 516 -13.83 -29.80 -12.05
CA ILE A 516 -12.43 -29.47 -12.31
C ILE A 516 -11.61 -30.61 -11.75
N ILE A 517 -10.71 -31.17 -12.55
CA ILE A 517 -9.87 -32.32 -12.18
C ILE A 517 -8.43 -31.96 -12.49
N GLY A 518 -7.60 -31.89 -11.45
CA GLY A 518 -6.16 -31.82 -11.60
C GLY A 518 -5.60 -33.23 -11.73
N PHE A 519 -4.68 -33.46 -12.66
CA PHE A 519 -4.06 -34.78 -12.81
C PHE A 519 -2.56 -34.74 -13.07
N SER A 520 -1.85 -35.67 -12.42
CA SER A 520 -0.45 -36.03 -12.65
C SER A 520 -0.36 -37.55 -12.70
N ALA A 521 0.37 -38.23 -11.79
CA ALA A 521 0.28 -39.68 -11.63
C ALA A 521 -1.10 -40.13 -11.16
N TYR A 522 -1.78 -39.27 -10.40
CA TYR A 522 -3.13 -39.44 -9.90
C TYR A 522 -4.03 -38.30 -10.39
N ALA A 523 -5.33 -38.55 -10.49
CA ALA A 523 -6.33 -37.56 -10.86
C ALA A 523 -7.24 -37.31 -9.65
N THR A 524 -7.40 -36.04 -9.28
CA THR A 524 -8.22 -35.63 -8.14
C THR A 524 -9.18 -34.52 -8.54
N GLN A 525 -10.39 -34.54 -7.98
CA GLN A 525 -11.33 -33.44 -8.17
C GLN A 525 -10.84 -32.23 -7.34
N LEU A 526 -10.74 -31.08 -8.00
CA LEU A 526 -10.37 -29.80 -7.39
C LEU A 526 -11.62 -28.95 -7.20
N LYS A 527 -11.66 -28.20 -6.10
CA LYS A 527 -12.58 -27.07 -5.96
C LYS A 527 -11.95 -25.84 -6.62
N PRO A 528 -12.76 -24.86 -7.08
CA PRO A 528 -12.22 -23.60 -7.60
C PRO A 528 -11.29 -22.89 -6.61
N MET A 529 -11.54 -23.01 -5.31
CA MET A 529 -10.70 -22.45 -4.25
C MET A 529 -9.29 -23.06 -4.18
N ASP A 530 -9.14 -24.29 -4.67
CA ASP A 530 -7.86 -25.00 -4.62
C ASP A 530 -6.95 -24.56 -5.77
N LEU A 531 -7.48 -23.98 -6.85
CA LEU A 531 -6.72 -23.66 -8.07
C LEU A 531 -5.60 -22.62 -7.87
N PRO A 532 -5.81 -21.47 -7.20
CA PRO A 532 -4.72 -20.53 -6.93
C PRO A 532 -3.61 -21.19 -6.10
N ARG A 533 -4.01 -21.90 -5.03
CA ARG A 533 -3.13 -22.60 -4.08
C ARG A 533 -2.44 -23.84 -4.66
N LEU A 534 -2.91 -24.33 -5.81
CA LEU A 534 -2.40 -25.55 -6.41
C LEU A 534 -0.94 -25.34 -6.83
N THR A 535 -0.01 -25.82 -6.01
CA THR A 535 1.41 -25.90 -6.33
C THR A 535 1.72 -27.29 -6.88
N TRP A 536 2.77 -27.40 -7.69
CA TRP A 536 3.20 -28.70 -8.19
C TRP A 536 3.78 -29.52 -7.04
N ASN A 537 3.53 -30.83 -7.05
CA ASN A 537 4.20 -31.74 -6.13
C ASN A 537 5.48 -32.25 -6.80
N GLU A 538 6.65 -31.87 -6.27
CA GLU A 538 7.95 -32.30 -6.80
C GLU A 538 8.13 -33.83 -6.78
N TYR A 539 7.38 -34.56 -5.95
CA TYR A 539 7.59 -35.99 -5.73
C TYR A 539 6.67 -36.90 -6.56
N VAL A 540 5.68 -36.34 -7.28
CA VAL A 540 4.70 -37.13 -8.04
C VAL A 540 4.93 -36.95 -9.55
N TYR A 541 5.47 -37.99 -10.18
CA TYR A 541 5.83 -38.01 -11.59
C TYR A 541 4.77 -38.68 -12.46
N GLY A 542 4.44 -38.04 -13.59
CA GLY A 542 3.66 -38.66 -14.67
C GLY A 542 2.42 -37.86 -15.09
N THR A 543 1.94 -38.21 -16.26
CA THR A 543 0.75 -37.64 -16.93
C THR A 543 -0.22 -38.79 -17.15
N ASN A 544 -1.08 -39.07 -16.17
CA ASN A 544 -1.99 -40.21 -16.17
C ASN A 544 -3.36 -39.83 -16.75
N MET A 545 -3.40 -39.67 -18.07
CA MET A 545 -4.63 -39.34 -18.79
C MET A 545 -5.71 -40.41 -18.64
N GLN A 546 -5.32 -41.69 -18.55
CA GLN A 546 -6.24 -42.80 -18.30
C GLN A 546 -7.05 -42.55 -17.02
N HIS A 547 -6.37 -42.28 -15.90
CA HIS A 547 -7.05 -42.03 -14.63
C HIS A 547 -7.87 -40.73 -14.66
N ALA A 548 -7.38 -39.68 -15.35
CA ALA A 548 -8.12 -38.44 -15.51
C ALA A 548 -9.45 -38.65 -16.26
N PHE A 549 -9.43 -39.39 -17.38
CA PHE A 549 -10.65 -39.72 -18.13
C PHE A 549 -11.60 -40.61 -17.32
N GLN A 550 -11.07 -41.60 -16.59
CA GLN A 550 -11.88 -42.46 -15.72
C GLN A 550 -12.60 -41.65 -14.64
N THR A 551 -11.89 -40.73 -13.99
CA THR A 551 -12.43 -39.83 -12.97
C THR A 551 -13.47 -38.89 -13.55
N ALA A 552 -13.20 -38.27 -14.70
CA ALA A 552 -14.16 -37.42 -15.41
C ALA A 552 -15.43 -38.18 -15.79
N ARG A 553 -15.31 -39.38 -16.36
CA ARG A 553 -16.45 -40.25 -16.70
C ARG A 553 -17.30 -40.56 -15.46
N THR A 554 -16.64 -40.88 -14.34
CA THR A 554 -17.32 -41.16 -13.06
C THR A 554 -18.04 -39.94 -12.49
N LEU A 555 -17.47 -38.75 -12.60
CA LEU A 555 -18.13 -37.52 -12.15
C LEU A 555 -19.28 -37.11 -13.09
N LEU A 556 -19.05 -37.15 -14.41
CA LEU A 556 -20.04 -36.82 -15.43
C LEU A 556 -21.23 -37.79 -15.44
N SER A 557 -21.05 -39.06 -15.01
CA SER A 557 -22.16 -40.01 -14.89
C SER A 557 -23.19 -39.61 -13.83
N ARG A 558 -22.79 -38.82 -12.81
CA ARG A 558 -23.66 -38.31 -11.75
C ARG A 558 -24.56 -37.15 -12.23
N SER A 559 -24.16 -36.45 -13.28
CA SER A 559 -24.93 -35.35 -13.85
C SER A 559 -26.14 -35.84 -14.64
N ARG A 560 -27.25 -35.10 -14.52
CA ARG A 560 -28.47 -35.27 -15.32
C ARG A 560 -28.39 -34.62 -16.70
N GLY A 561 -27.34 -33.85 -16.97
CA GLY A 561 -27.11 -33.20 -18.26
C GLY A 561 -26.98 -34.23 -19.39
N LYS A 562 -27.77 -34.04 -20.46
CA LYS A 562 -27.71 -34.90 -21.65
C LYS A 562 -26.40 -34.70 -22.43
N ASN A 563 -25.88 -33.48 -22.41
CA ASN A 563 -24.68 -33.09 -23.14
C ASN A 563 -23.46 -33.17 -22.21
N LYS A 564 -22.64 -34.20 -22.37
CA LYS A 564 -21.44 -34.44 -21.54
C LYS A 564 -20.18 -34.16 -22.35
N GLN A 565 -19.26 -33.41 -21.77
CA GLN A 565 -17.98 -33.10 -22.42
C GLN A 565 -16.81 -33.05 -21.44
N ILE A 566 -15.63 -33.30 -21.98
CA ILE A 566 -14.33 -33.18 -21.32
C ILE A 566 -13.51 -32.14 -22.09
N LEU A 567 -12.95 -31.17 -21.37
CA LEU A 567 -11.96 -30.22 -21.89
C LEU A 567 -10.60 -30.61 -21.30
N LEU A 568 -9.74 -31.21 -22.11
CA LEU A 568 -8.40 -31.62 -21.69
C LEU A 568 -7.38 -30.53 -22.02
N ILE A 569 -6.70 -30.01 -21.01
CA ILE A 569 -5.60 -29.04 -21.15
C ILE A 569 -4.31 -29.72 -20.72
N THR A 570 -3.37 -29.91 -21.65
CA THR A 570 -2.12 -30.67 -21.40
C THR A 570 -0.99 -30.25 -22.35
N ASP A 571 0.25 -30.42 -21.91
CA ASP A 571 1.46 -30.23 -22.71
C ASP A 571 2.24 -31.55 -22.95
N GLY A 572 1.74 -32.68 -22.42
CA GLY A 572 2.50 -33.91 -22.29
C GLY A 572 1.81 -35.13 -22.88
N GLU A 573 2.61 -36.13 -23.23
CA GLU A 573 2.12 -37.46 -23.61
C GLU A 573 1.71 -38.26 -22.36
N PRO A 574 0.79 -39.23 -22.47
CA PRO A 574 0.47 -40.10 -21.35
C PRO A 574 1.69 -40.93 -20.95
N THR A 575 2.28 -40.63 -19.78
CA THR A 575 3.49 -41.27 -19.25
C THR A 575 3.21 -42.19 -18.06
N ALA A 576 1.97 -42.18 -17.56
CA ALA A 576 1.53 -43.00 -16.43
C ALA A 576 0.19 -43.67 -16.71
N HIS A 577 -0.01 -44.86 -16.13
CA HIS A 577 -1.28 -45.61 -16.19
C HIS A 577 -1.40 -46.55 -14.98
N PHE A 578 -2.62 -46.93 -14.63
CA PHE A 578 -2.88 -48.05 -13.72
C PHE A 578 -2.94 -49.36 -14.49
N GLU A 579 -2.34 -50.38 -13.90
CA GLU A 579 -2.53 -51.77 -14.32
C GLU A 579 -3.65 -52.40 -13.49
N GLU A 580 -4.40 -53.33 -14.08
CA GLU A 580 -5.51 -53.99 -13.40
C GLU A 580 -5.02 -54.73 -12.15
N GLY A 581 -5.67 -54.47 -11.00
CA GLY A 581 -5.28 -55.04 -9.71
C GLY A 581 -4.10 -54.36 -9.01
N ASN A 582 -3.46 -53.34 -9.62
CA ASN A 582 -2.35 -52.61 -9.01
C ASN A 582 -2.80 -51.21 -8.54
N PRO A 583 -2.71 -50.88 -7.24
CA PRO A 583 -3.09 -49.56 -6.71
C PRO A 583 -2.04 -48.46 -6.94
N ILE A 584 -0.89 -48.79 -7.52
CA ILE A 584 0.20 -47.84 -7.81
C ILE A 584 0.28 -47.62 -9.33
N PRO A 585 0.27 -46.36 -9.81
CA PRO A 585 0.38 -46.09 -11.22
C PRO A 585 1.81 -46.38 -11.69
N ARG A 586 1.92 -47.03 -12.85
CA ARG A 586 3.20 -47.29 -13.50
C ARG A 586 3.61 -46.08 -14.34
N PHE A 587 4.71 -45.46 -13.96
CA PHE A 587 5.33 -44.36 -14.70
C PHE A 587 6.45 -44.85 -15.62
N SER A 588 6.55 -44.28 -16.82
CA SER A 588 7.65 -44.52 -17.75
C SER A 588 7.85 -43.33 -18.68
N TYR A 589 9.10 -42.87 -18.81
CA TYR A 589 9.50 -41.87 -19.80
C TYR A 589 10.74 -42.38 -20.57
N PRO A 590 10.69 -42.53 -21.91
CA PRO A 590 9.54 -42.27 -22.79
C PRO A 590 8.30 -43.14 -22.51
N PRO A 591 7.09 -42.73 -22.92
CA PRO A 591 5.87 -43.52 -22.76
C PRO A 591 5.97 -44.93 -23.37
N THR A 592 5.37 -45.92 -22.69
CA THR A 592 5.28 -47.28 -23.24
C THR A 592 4.05 -47.44 -24.13
N LYS A 593 4.11 -48.38 -25.09
CA LYS A 593 2.94 -48.76 -25.90
C LYS A 593 1.72 -49.12 -25.05
N LYS A 594 1.94 -49.81 -23.93
CA LYS A 594 0.89 -50.19 -22.97
C LYS A 594 0.20 -48.97 -22.36
N THR A 595 0.96 -47.92 -22.02
CA THR A 595 0.41 -46.65 -21.48
C THR A 595 -0.53 -45.97 -22.48
N PHE A 596 -0.16 -45.94 -23.76
CA PHE A 596 -1.04 -45.46 -24.83
C PHE A 596 -2.30 -46.32 -24.97
N GLU A 597 -2.15 -47.64 -25.02
CA GLU A 597 -3.28 -48.57 -25.16
C GLU A 597 -4.29 -48.44 -24.00
N GLU A 598 -3.83 -48.38 -22.75
CA GLU A 598 -4.73 -48.20 -21.60
C GLU A 598 -5.45 -46.83 -21.61
N THR A 599 -4.75 -45.77 -22.02
CA THR A 599 -5.37 -44.45 -22.16
C THR A 599 -6.45 -44.46 -23.25
N LEU A 600 -6.17 -45.03 -24.42
CA LEU A 600 -7.12 -45.12 -25.53
C LEU A 600 -8.32 -46.02 -25.20
N LYS A 601 -8.15 -47.07 -24.39
CA LYS A 601 -9.29 -47.88 -23.89
C LYS A 601 -10.26 -47.01 -23.09
N GLU A 602 -9.78 -46.11 -22.24
CA GLU A 602 -10.65 -45.22 -21.48
C GLU A 602 -11.31 -44.15 -22.37
N VAL A 603 -10.63 -43.66 -23.40
CA VAL A 603 -11.21 -42.77 -24.44
C VAL A 603 -12.38 -43.46 -25.15
N VAL A 604 -12.22 -44.74 -25.53
CA VAL A 604 -13.30 -45.52 -26.16
C VAL A 604 -14.49 -45.68 -25.21
N ARG A 605 -14.26 -45.88 -23.90
CA ARG A 605 -15.32 -45.93 -22.89
C ARG A 605 -16.06 -44.60 -22.79
N CYS A 606 -15.34 -43.47 -22.74
CA CYS A 606 -15.95 -42.13 -22.75
C CYS A 606 -16.82 -41.93 -24.00
N THR A 607 -16.35 -42.37 -25.15
CA THR A 607 -17.06 -42.26 -26.44
C THR A 607 -18.36 -43.06 -26.44
N ARG A 608 -18.34 -44.30 -25.92
CA ARG A 608 -19.54 -45.15 -25.78
C ARG A 608 -20.59 -44.52 -24.86
N GLU A 609 -20.17 -43.74 -23.88
CA GLU A 609 -21.04 -42.98 -22.98
C GLU A 609 -21.42 -41.60 -23.52
N SER A 610 -21.17 -41.32 -24.80
CA SER A 610 -21.48 -40.05 -25.48
C SER A 610 -20.81 -38.83 -24.82
N ILE A 611 -19.62 -39.01 -24.26
CA ILE A 611 -18.80 -37.94 -23.69
C ILE A 611 -17.82 -37.44 -24.76
N THR A 612 -17.98 -36.19 -25.20
CA THR A 612 -17.09 -35.56 -26.18
C THR A 612 -15.81 -35.04 -25.50
N ILE A 613 -14.64 -35.38 -26.00
CA ILE A 613 -13.33 -34.96 -25.49
C ILE A 613 -12.74 -33.93 -26.45
N ASN A 614 -12.69 -32.67 -26.04
CA ASN A 614 -11.94 -31.63 -26.73
C ASN A 614 -10.59 -31.44 -26.04
N THR A 615 -9.52 -31.38 -26.82
CA THR A 615 -8.15 -31.35 -26.32
C THR A 615 -7.44 -30.08 -26.76
N PHE A 616 -6.88 -29.36 -25.79
CA PHE A 616 -6.10 -28.15 -25.98
C PHE A 616 -4.66 -28.47 -25.60
N MET A 617 -3.84 -28.61 -26.63
CA MET A 617 -2.44 -28.98 -26.51
C MET A 617 -1.53 -27.76 -26.54
N LEU A 618 -0.63 -27.69 -25.57
CA LEU A 618 0.30 -26.58 -25.38
C LEU A 618 1.72 -26.84 -25.92
N ALA A 619 2.04 -28.08 -26.29
CA ALA A 619 3.35 -28.49 -26.80
C ALA A 619 3.26 -29.17 -28.19
N ARG A 620 4.35 -29.14 -28.95
CA ARG A 620 4.43 -29.70 -30.31
C ARG A 620 5.49 -30.81 -30.45
N GLY A 621 5.27 -31.95 -29.79
CA GLY A 621 6.04 -33.18 -30.04
C GLY A 621 5.40 -34.02 -31.16
N HIS A 622 6.19 -34.62 -32.05
CA HIS A 622 5.65 -35.43 -33.16
C HIS A 622 4.83 -36.65 -32.68
N TYR A 623 5.31 -37.38 -31.67
CA TYR A 623 4.60 -38.54 -31.12
C TYR A 623 3.29 -38.16 -30.41
N LEU A 624 3.28 -37.04 -29.70
CA LEU A 624 2.09 -36.47 -29.05
C LEU A 624 0.99 -36.11 -30.06
N VAL A 625 1.36 -35.51 -31.19
CA VAL A 625 0.43 -35.16 -32.27
C VAL A 625 -0.26 -36.41 -32.81
N ASP A 626 0.48 -37.49 -33.06
CA ASP A 626 -0.07 -38.74 -33.57
C ASP A 626 -1.03 -39.39 -32.58
N PHE A 627 -0.65 -39.42 -31.30
CA PHE A 627 -1.51 -39.92 -30.23
C PHE A 627 -2.82 -39.14 -30.13
N VAL A 628 -2.77 -37.80 -30.12
CA VAL A 628 -3.96 -36.96 -30.00
C VAL A 628 -4.83 -37.06 -31.25
N ASN A 629 -4.25 -37.14 -32.44
CA ASN A 629 -5.01 -37.40 -33.66
C ASN A 629 -5.76 -38.74 -33.60
N GLN A 630 -5.13 -39.78 -33.05
CA GLN A 630 -5.78 -41.08 -32.84
C GLN A 630 -6.93 -40.97 -31.82
N MET A 631 -6.70 -40.29 -30.71
CA MET A 631 -7.72 -40.03 -29.69
C MET A 631 -8.93 -39.27 -30.25
N SER A 632 -8.71 -38.17 -30.98
CA SER A 632 -9.77 -37.38 -31.62
C SER A 632 -10.56 -38.20 -32.65
N LYS A 633 -9.91 -39.06 -33.44
CA LYS A 633 -10.59 -39.97 -34.37
C LYS A 633 -11.48 -40.99 -33.66
N LEU A 634 -11.03 -41.53 -32.52
CA LEU A 634 -11.79 -42.50 -31.75
C LEU A 634 -12.99 -41.87 -31.03
N ASN A 635 -12.85 -40.65 -30.53
CA ASN A 635 -13.89 -39.98 -29.75
C ASN A 635 -14.85 -39.12 -30.57
N GLY A 636 -14.39 -38.56 -31.70
CA GLY A 636 -15.14 -37.57 -32.48
C GLY A 636 -15.04 -36.14 -31.95
N GLY A 637 -14.26 -35.91 -30.89
CA GLY A 637 -13.92 -34.58 -30.38
C GLY A 637 -12.75 -33.94 -31.12
N ARG A 638 -12.44 -32.67 -30.81
CA ARG A 638 -11.47 -31.85 -31.54
C ARG A 638 -10.15 -31.71 -30.79
N ALA A 639 -9.07 -31.52 -31.54
CA ALA A 639 -7.76 -31.18 -31.01
C ALA A 639 -7.33 -29.80 -31.49
N PHE A 640 -6.91 -28.95 -30.57
CA PHE A 640 -6.40 -27.61 -30.80
C PHE A 640 -4.94 -27.55 -30.37
N TYR A 641 -4.07 -27.08 -31.26
CA TYR A 641 -2.65 -26.87 -30.96
C TYR A 641 -2.45 -25.38 -30.75
N VAL A 642 -2.20 -24.98 -29.51
CA VAL A 642 -2.24 -23.58 -29.08
C VAL A 642 -0.95 -23.20 -28.37
N GLU A 643 -0.57 -21.93 -28.53
CA GLU A 643 0.47 -21.32 -27.69
C GLU A 643 -0.14 -21.01 -26.31
N PRO A 644 0.63 -21.08 -25.20
CA PRO A 644 0.11 -20.84 -23.85
C PRO A 644 -0.63 -19.51 -23.71
N GLU A 645 -0.13 -18.47 -24.37
CA GLU A 645 -0.69 -17.11 -24.35
C GLU A 645 -2.07 -17.04 -25.01
N LYS A 646 -2.34 -17.93 -25.98
CA LYS A 646 -3.59 -17.98 -26.75
C LYS A 646 -4.56 -19.05 -26.27
N LEU A 647 -4.17 -19.89 -25.31
CA LEU A 647 -5.00 -20.99 -24.80
C LEU A 647 -6.42 -20.53 -24.43
N GLY A 648 -6.52 -19.40 -23.71
CA GLY A 648 -7.79 -18.88 -23.25
C GLY A 648 -8.75 -18.51 -24.36
N GLU A 649 -8.25 -17.88 -25.42
CA GLU A 649 -9.05 -17.46 -26.57
C GLU A 649 -9.70 -18.67 -27.23
N PHE A 650 -8.91 -19.70 -27.55
CA PHE A 650 -9.40 -20.90 -28.21
C PHE A 650 -10.39 -21.66 -27.33
N VAL A 651 -10.09 -21.85 -26.04
CA VAL A 651 -10.96 -22.58 -25.12
C VAL A 651 -12.31 -21.89 -24.94
N LEU A 652 -12.32 -20.57 -24.75
CA LEU A 652 -13.55 -19.82 -24.51
C LEU A 652 -14.40 -19.68 -25.77
N ILE A 653 -13.79 -19.35 -26.93
CA ILE A 653 -14.49 -19.29 -28.22
C ILE A 653 -15.12 -20.65 -28.51
N ASP A 654 -14.35 -21.72 -28.30
CA ASP A 654 -14.81 -23.07 -28.56
C ASP A 654 -16.04 -23.42 -27.70
N TYR A 655 -15.95 -23.17 -26.40
CA TYR A 655 -17.03 -23.43 -25.45
C TYR A 655 -18.31 -22.64 -25.83
N VAL A 656 -18.20 -21.33 -26.06
CA VAL A 656 -19.34 -20.46 -26.38
C VAL A 656 -19.97 -20.82 -27.73
N THR A 657 -19.16 -21.08 -28.75
CA THR A 657 -19.65 -21.42 -30.09
C THR A 657 -20.39 -22.76 -30.08
N HIS A 658 -19.89 -23.74 -29.32
CA HIS A 658 -20.54 -25.05 -29.21
C HIS A 658 -21.85 -24.99 -28.42
N LYS A 659 -21.90 -24.15 -27.38
CA LYS A 659 -23.15 -23.95 -26.63
C LYS A 659 -24.23 -23.33 -27.53
N LYS A 660 -23.90 -22.33 -28.34
CA LYS A 660 -24.84 -21.72 -29.31
C LYS A 660 -25.36 -22.72 -30.34
N ARG A 661 -24.49 -23.57 -30.90
CA ARG A 661 -24.87 -24.60 -31.91
C ARG A 661 -25.75 -25.72 -31.37
N ARG A 662 -25.79 -25.94 -30.05
CA ARG A 662 -26.64 -26.97 -29.42
C ARG A 662 -27.98 -26.41 -28.92
N ILE A 663 -28.11 -25.08 -28.87
CA ILE A 663 -29.35 -24.37 -28.55
C ILE A 663 -30.15 -24.10 -29.85
N ALA A 664 -29.46 -23.83 -30.96
CA ALA A 664 -30.02 -23.79 -32.32
C ALA A 664 -30.28 -25.20 -32.86
#